data_AF-A0A8B9GSG4-F1
#
_entry.id   AF-A0A8B9GSG4-F1
#
_cell.length_a   1.000
_cell.length_b   1.000
_cell.length_c   1.000
_cell.angle_alpha   90.00
_cell.angle_beta   90.00
_cell.angle_gamma   90.00
#
_symmetry.space_group_name_H-M   'P 1'
#
loop_
_entity.id
_entity.type
_entity.pdbx_description
1 polymer ?
#
loop_
_entity_poly.entity_id
_entity_poly.type
_entity_poly.pdbx_seq_one_letter_code
_entity_poly.pdbx_strand_id
1 'polypeptide(L)'
;MSKKFLPIYPHNYHITLICYAFWLLMFFYLFKGNRDCFSIDTKNAQIIRGPKEAQFGYTVQQHEALGQKWLLVGAPFEKTGENQTGDVYRCPLESRTNAKCSRLNLVFSKIRHNVFSVCVLCAVLFQACGPLWSYECGSSLYSTGICSRVDSSFNFTRSIAPAFQRCETYMDIVIVLDGSNSIYPWFEVQDFLINILKKFSIGPGQIQVGVVQYGERVVHEFQLDDYHTVDEVVSAAQYIIQRGGEETRTALGINVARSQAFKRGGRPDARKVMIVITDGESHDSPDLQKAVEESERDNITLYGIAVLGYYNRRGINPEAFLREIKLIATDPEEHFFNVTDESALKDIVDALGERIFSLEGTNQNGTGFGLQMSQAGFSSHIVEDGVLVGAVGAYDWNGAVLKETQNGKVIPPKSAYLKEFPDELKNHGAYLGYIVSSIVSAYYGQLYLAGAPRFNHTGKVIIFTLTNSGNLTILHSLIGEQIGSYYGSELAPLDQDEDGVTDLLLVAAPMFFSKGWERGKVYIYRLSQQGHFELEGFLEPSAEALNSRFGSAMSSLPDLNGDGYRELVVGAPLENDHRGAIYLFYSQHNAVDISPGLQYFGRSVHGVMDINGDGLIDLSVGALGAAVLLWSRSVVRLHIAVDFEPSKINVFNKDCVRGGKEVTCMAAKVCVTVTARTAVAEPQEVGILCSIPTILELGFISRSLYLCIFSQLLGLTGGLMKGGTAPEPCWMLLKDKHF
;
A
#
# COMPACT_ATOMS: atom_id res chain seq x y z
N MET A 1 13.77 59.52 -74.70
CA MET A 1 12.43 58.93 -74.53
C MET A 1 12.43 58.16 -73.21
N SER A 2 11.99 58.77 -72.10
CA SER A 2 10.62 58.71 -71.56
C SER A 2 10.22 57.35 -70.94
N LYS A 3 10.38 57.18 -69.62
CA LYS A 3 9.26 57.07 -68.64
C LYS A 3 9.77 56.82 -67.21
N LYS A 4 9.13 57.53 -66.26
CA LYS A 4 9.29 57.54 -64.80
C LYS A 4 8.87 56.21 -64.14
N PHE A 5 9.42 55.91 -62.97
CA PHE A 5 8.65 55.53 -61.76
C PHE A 5 9.44 55.96 -60.50
N LEU A 6 8.76 56.56 -59.52
CA LEU A 6 9.29 56.96 -58.20
C LEU A 6 9.64 55.73 -57.35
N PRO A 7 10.62 55.81 -56.43
CA PRO A 7 10.81 54.79 -55.40
C PRO A 7 9.82 54.99 -54.24
N ILE A 8 9.18 53.90 -53.87
CA ILE A 8 8.36 53.72 -52.67
C ILE A 8 9.34 53.40 -51.52
N TYR A 9 9.31 54.19 -50.45
CA TYR A 9 9.87 53.78 -49.15
C TYR A 9 9.11 52.55 -48.63
N PRO A 10 9.78 51.62 -47.95
CA PRO A 10 9.28 51.31 -46.62
C PRO A 10 10.37 51.17 -45.55
N HIS A 11 10.00 51.71 -44.38
CA HIS A 11 10.42 51.39 -43.03
C HIS A 11 11.09 50.02 -42.85
N ASN A 12 12.36 50.01 -42.44
CA ASN A 12 13.07 48.80 -41.98
C ASN A 12 13.91 49.05 -40.72
N TYR A 13 13.39 49.82 -39.77
CA TYR A 13 14.06 50.07 -38.48
C TYR A 13 13.53 49.20 -37.31
N HIS A 14 12.45 48.43 -37.51
CA HIS A 14 11.89 47.54 -36.49
C HIS A 14 12.46 46.13 -36.48
N ILE A 15 13.02 45.64 -37.60
CA ILE A 15 13.45 44.24 -37.74
C ILE A 15 14.81 43.97 -37.07
N THR A 16 15.69 44.96 -37.03
CA THR A 16 17.05 44.80 -36.50
C THR A 16 17.10 44.80 -34.97
N LEU A 17 16.19 45.51 -34.29
CA LEU A 17 16.12 45.49 -32.83
C LEU A 17 15.55 44.17 -32.28
N ILE A 18 14.62 43.57 -33.03
CA ILE A 18 14.00 42.28 -32.69
C ILE A 18 15.03 41.15 -32.78
N CYS A 19 15.91 41.14 -33.80
CA CYS A 19 16.98 40.12 -33.91
C CYS A 19 18.03 40.18 -32.78
N TYR A 20 18.33 41.38 -32.24
CA TYR A 20 19.28 41.53 -31.13
C TYR A 20 18.69 41.13 -29.77
N ALA A 21 17.41 41.42 -29.54
CA ALA A 21 16.68 40.88 -28.38
C ALA A 21 16.54 39.36 -28.47
N PHE A 22 16.30 38.82 -29.68
CA PHE A 22 16.23 37.39 -29.94
C PHE A 22 17.56 36.67 -29.69
N TRP A 23 18.70 37.29 -30.01
CA TRP A 23 20.04 36.73 -29.75
C TRP A 23 20.46 36.81 -28.27
N LEU A 24 20.07 37.86 -27.53
CA LEU A 24 20.24 37.92 -26.07
C LEU A 24 19.38 36.87 -25.36
N LEU A 25 18.13 36.67 -25.80
CA LEU A 25 17.27 35.57 -25.35
C LEU A 25 17.82 34.19 -25.74
N MET A 26 18.44 34.04 -26.92
CA MET A 26 19.11 32.82 -27.37
C MET A 26 20.40 32.51 -26.58
N PHE A 27 21.12 33.53 -26.09
CA PHE A 27 22.33 33.33 -25.29
C PHE A 27 22.02 32.89 -23.85
N PHE A 28 20.89 33.33 -23.29
CA PHE A 28 20.31 32.72 -22.08
C PHE A 28 19.91 31.25 -22.31
N TYR A 29 19.52 30.88 -23.54
CA TYR A 29 19.25 29.50 -23.95
C TYR A 29 20.51 28.64 -24.18
N LEU A 30 21.67 29.25 -24.45
CA LEU A 30 22.92 28.55 -24.79
C LEU A 30 23.79 28.22 -23.57
N PHE A 31 23.54 28.80 -22.40
CA PHE A 31 23.97 28.24 -21.11
C PHE A 31 22.96 27.20 -20.61
N LYS A 32 22.67 26.20 -21.45
CA LYS A 32 22.06 24.93 -21.01
C LYS A 32 23.12 24.05 -20.34
N GLY A 33 23.83 24.61 -19.37
CA GLY A 33 24.39 23.82 -18.30
C GLY A 33 23.34 23.82 -17.22
N ASN A 34 22.55 22.74 -17.10
CA ASN A 34 21.59 22.52 -16.01
C ASN A 34 22.29 22.82 -14.66
N ARG A 35 22.12 24.03 -14.16
CA ARG A 35 22.33 24.38 -12.77
C ARG A 35 21.01 24.95 -12.28
N ASP A 36 20.01 24.09 -12.32
CA ASP A 36 18.75 24.32 -11.66
C ASP A 36 19.06 24.53 -10.18
N CYS A 37 18.69 25.70 -9.67
CA CYS A 37 18.90 26.06 -8.28
C CYS A 37 17.91 25.21 -7.46
N PHE A 38 18.40 24.14 -6.82
CA PHE A 38 17.56 23.25 -6.02
C PHE A 38 17.66 23.62 -4.54
N SER A 39 16.52 23.64 -3.85
CA SER A 39 16.41 24.01 -2.43
C SER A 39 16.78 22.87 -1.48
N ILE A 40 17.43 21.80 -1.95
CA ILE A 40 17.92 20.71 -1.10
C ILE A 40 19.45 20.66 -1.15
N ASP A 41 20.13 20.28 -0.08
CA ASP A 41 21.58 20.04 -0.06
C ASP A 41 21.86 18.55 -0.23
N THR A 42 22.33 18.18 -1.42
CA THR A 42 22.69 16.81 -1.77
C THR A 42 24.12 16.46 -1.41
N LYS A 43 24.96 17.45 -1.08
CA LYS A 43 26.39 17.25 -0.81
C LYS A 43 26.66 16.94 0.66
N ASN A 44 25.90 17.55 1.56
CA ASN A 44 26.12 17.45 3.01
C ASN A 44 25.05 16.61 3.72
N ALA A 45 24.44 15.65 3.02
CA ALA A 45 23.45 14.75 3.59
C ALA A 45 23.99 13.99 4.82
N GLN A 46 23.18 13.86 5.86
CA GLN A 46 23.51 13.06 7.04
C GLN A 46 22.94 11.64 6.89
N ILE A 47 23.80 10.62 7.05
CA ILE A 47 23.40 9.21 6.92
C ILE A 47 23.42 8.55 8.31
N ILE A 48 22.27 8.12 8.76
CA ILE A 48 22.07 7.30 9.96
C ILE A 48 22.09 5.84 9.53
N ARG A 49 23.09 5.07 10.00
CA ARG A 49 23.24 3.65 9.63
C ARG A 49 22.61 2.73 10.67
N GLY A 50 22.05 1.62 10.21
CA GLY A 50 21.50 0.56 11.03
C GLY A 50 21.69 -0.83 10.40
N PRO A 51 21.17 -1.89 11.04
CA PRO A 51 21.32 -3.27 10.57
C PRO A 51 20.60 -3.51 9.23
N LYS A 52 21.32 -4.07 8.24
CA LYS A 52 20.76 -4.36 6.91
C LYS A 52 19.82 -5.56 6.95
N GLU A 53 20.15 -6.57 7.75
CA GLU A 53 19.41 -7.82 7.92
C GLU A 53 18.02 -7.55 8.52
N ALA A 54 17.91 -6.55 9.39
CA ALA A 54 16.66 -6.10 9.97
C ALA A 54 15.82 -5.23 9.00
N GLN A 55 16.36 -4.91 7.83
CA GLN A 55 15.86 -3.90 6.89
C GLN A 55 15.65 -2.53 7.54
N PHE A 56 16.58 -2.09 8.39
CA PHE A 56 16.56 -0.72 8.91
C PHE A 56 16.44 0.30 7.78
N GLY A 57 15.55 1.28 7.93
CA GLY A 57 15.20 2.24 6.88
C GLY A 57 14.00 1.81 6.03
N TYR A 58 13.25 0.78 6.46
CA TYR A 58 12.03 0.34 5.78
C TYR A 58 11.03 1.48 5.63
N THR A 59 10.74 2.12 6.76
CA THR A 59 9.92 3.32 6.89
C THR A 59 10.69 4.36 7.70
N VAL A 60 10.45 5.63 7.42
CA VAL A 60 11.03 6.76 8.14
C VAL A 60 9.93 7.75 8.50
N GLN A 61 10.04 8.36 9.68
CA GLN A 61 9.11 9.39 10.12
C GLN A 61 9.81 10.39 11.04
N GLN A 62 9.65 11.68 10.74
CA GLN A 62 10.12 12.77 11.59
C GLN A 62 9.14 13.01 12.72
N HIS A 63 9.66 13.26 13.92
CA HIS A 63 8.85 13.41 15.11
C HIS A 63 9.46 14.35 16.14
N GLU A 64 8.62 15.10 16.87
CA GLU A 64 9.04 15.98 17.95
C GLU A 64 8.33 15.57 19.25
N ALA A 65 9.12 15.24 20.25
CA ALA A 65 8.68 14.74 21.54
C ALA A 65 9.38 15.51 22.66
N LEU A 66 8.61 16.11 23.57
CA LEU A 66 9.13 16.87 24.72
C LEU A 66 10.12 17.99 24.31
N GLY A 67 9.89 18.62 23.16
CA GLY A 67 10.77 19.65 22.59
C GLY A 67 12.09 19.12 22.05
N GLN A 68 12.22 17.80 21.84
CA GLN A 68 13.35 17.16 21.17
C GLN A 68 12.91 16.56 19.84
N LYS A 69 13.74 16.73 18.81
CA LYS A 69 13.52 16.13 17.49
C LYS A 69 14.10 14.71 17.38
N TRP A 70 13.31 13.83 16.78
CA TRP A 70 13.60 12.41 16.61
C TRP A 70 13.28 11.96 15.18
N LEU A 71 14.05 10.99 14.70
CA LEU A 71 13.70 10.19 13.53
C LEU A 71 13.30 8.79 13.99
N LEU A 72 12.09 8.38 13.63
CA LEU A 72 11.63 7.01 13.80
C LEU A 72 11.95 6.21 12.54
N VAL A 73 12.54 5.04 12.72
CA VAL A 73 12.98 4.18 11.62
C VAL A 73 12.48 2.76 11.82
N GLY A 74 11.69 2.27 10.88
CA GLY A 74 11.19 0.90 10.88
C GLY A 74 12.26 -0.11 10.49
N ALA A 75 12.29 -1.23 11.22
CA ALA A 75 13.17 -2.38 10.97
C ALA A 75 12.36 -3.69 11.11
N PRO A 76 11.55 -4.06 10.10
CA PRO A 76 10.56 -5.15 10.19
C PRO A 76 11.15 -6.52 10.51
N PHE A 77 12.43 -6.75 10.25
CA PHE A 77 13.10 -8.04 10.50
C PHE A 77 14.06 -8.00 11.70
N GLU A 78 14.01 -6.95 12.52
CA GLU A 78 14.76 -6.88 13.78
C GLU A 78 14.31 -8.01 14.72
N LYS A 79 15.24 -8.85 15.21
CA LYS A 79 14.88 -9.95 16.11
C LYS A 79 14.78 -9.45 17.56
N THR A 80 13.58 -9.54 18.14
CA THR A 80 13.29 -9.12 19.53
C THR A 80 13.09 -10.30 20.49
N GLY A 81 13.06 -11.54 19.97
CA GLY A 81 13.01 -12.79 20.73
C GLY A 81 13.20 -14.00 19.81
N GLU A 82 12.97 -15.23 20.31
CA GLU A 82 13.12 -16.46 19.49
C GLU A 82 12.15 -16.50 18.30
N ASN A 83 10.89 -16.09 18.50
CA ASN A 83 9.85 -16.09 17.46
C ASN A 83 9.34 -14.68 17.10
N GLN A 84 9.97 -13.62 17.62
CA GLN A 84 9.50 -12.24 17.44
C GLN A 84 10.41 -11.44 16.53
N THR A 85 9.82 -10.82 15.51
CA THR A 85 10.52 -9.92 14.60
C THR A 85 9.82 -8.56 14.49
N GLY A 86 10.58 -7.56 14.07
CA GLY A 86 10.12 -6.20 13.86
C GLY A 86 10.25 -5.34 15.11
N ASP A 87 10.88 -4.18 14.93
CA ASP A 87 10.89 -3.12 15.93
C ASP A 87 11.04 -1.75 15.23
N VAL A 88 10.92 -0.69 16.02
CA VAL A 88 11.11 0.68 15.61
C VAL A 88 12.30 1.25 16.34
N TYR A 89 13.22 1.86 15.61
CA TYR A 89 14.31 2.62 16.18
C TYR A 89 13.91 4.08 16.34
N ARG A 90 14.26 4.69 17.47
CA ARG A 90 14.25 6.13 17.67
C ARG A 90 15.69 6.66 17.60
N CYS A 91 15.90 7.64 16.74
CA CYS A 91 17.20 8.27 16.50
C CYS A 91 17.11 9.74 16.92
N PRO A 92 17.87 10.20 17.92
CA PRO A 92 17.87 11.60 18.31
C PRO A 92 18.51 12.46 17.22
N LEU A 93 17.92 13.62 16.92
CA LEU A 93 18.38 14.51 15.83
C LEU A 93 19.12 15.76 16.34
N GLU A 94 18.93 16.14 17.60
CA GLU A 94 19.41 17.43 18.14
C GLU A 94 20.87 17.46 18.62
N SER A 95 21.68 16.43 18.40
CA SER A 95 23.01 16.39 19.00
C SER A 95 24.16 16.32 18.00
N ARG A 96 25.10 17.27 18.17
CA ARG A 96 26.51 17.15 17.76
C ARG A 96 27.22 15.95 18.42
N THR A 97 26.56 15.23 19.32
CA THR A 97 27.06 13.98 19.89
C THR A 97 26.62 12.79 19.03
N ASN A 98 27.51 11.80 18.91
CA ASN A 98 27.27 10.50 18.25
C ASN A 98 26.21 9.64 18.98
N ALA A 99 25.07 10.22 19.35
CA ALA A 99 23.98 9.53 20.02
C ALA A 99 23.41 8.48 19.06
N LYS A 100 23.59 7.21 19.42
CA LYS A 100 23.17 6.07 18.60
C LYS A 100 21.65 5.91 18.66
N CYS A 101 21.05 5.51 17.55
CA CYS A 101 19.65 5.09 17.54
C CYS A 101 19.43 3.97 18.56
N SER A 102 18.30 4.03 19.26
CA SER A 102 17.89 3.02 20.23
C SER A 102 16.56 2.42 19.82
N ARG A 103 16.37 1.13 20.10
CA ARG A 103 15.10 0.46 19.86
C ARG A 103 14.03 0.96 20.82
N LEU A 104 12.80 1.06 20.34
CA LEU A 104 11.63 1.33 21.17
C LEU A 104 11.24 0.11 22.03
N ASN A 105 11.63 -1.11 21.64
CA ASN A 105 11.28 -2.36 22.32
C ASN A 105 9.75 -2.47 22.47
N LEU A 106 9.03 -2.33 21.36
CA LEU A 106 7.57 -2.42 21.37
C LEU A 106 7.14 -3.81 21.82
N VAL A 107 6.54 -3.89 23.01
CA VAL A 107 6.01 -5.15 23.54
C VAL A 107 4.60 -5.34 23.00
N PHE A 108 4.44 -6.25 22.06
CA PHE A 108 3.12 -6.78 21.72
C PHE A 108 2.73 -7.80 22.79
N SER A 109 1.58 -7.63 23.44
CA SER A 109 1.14 -8.55 24.49
C SER A 109 1.19 -9.99 24.00
N LYS A 110 1.91 -10.86 24.72
CA LYS A 110 1.89 -12.31 24.50
C LYS A 110 0.49 -12.83 24.84
N ILE A 111 -0.41 -12.82 23.87
CA ILE A 111 -1.56 -13.72 23.92
C ILE A 111 -0.95 -15.12 23.75
N ARG A 112 -1.27 -16.02 24.69
CA ARG A 112 -0.77 -17.39 25.01
C ARG A 112 -0.42 -18.39 23.88
N HIS A 113 0.04 -17.96 22.71
CA HIS A 113 0.31 -18.79 21.54
C HIS A 113 1.68 -18.45 20.93
N ASN A 114 2.22 -19.35 20.11
CA ASN A 114 3.44 -19.10 19.34
C ASN A 114 3.16 -17.97 18.33
N VAL A 115 3.75 -16.81 18.59
CA VAL A 115 3.50 -15.59 17.81
C VAL A 115 4.69 -15.34 16.90
N PHE A 116 4.42 -15.21 15.61
CA PHE A 116 5.26 -14.48 14.67
C PHE A 116 4.69 -13.08 14.52
N SER A 117 5.54 -12.05 14.37
CA SER A 117 5.11 -10.67 14.11
C SER A 117 6.16 -10.04 13.22
N VAL A 118 5.75 -9.22 12.26
CA VAL A 118 6.63 -8.37 11.45
C VAL A 118 6.01 -6.98 11.52
N CYS A 119 6.70 -6.04 12.13
CA CYS A 119 6.20 -4.69 12.33
C CYS A 119 6.49 -3.80 11.11
N VAL A 120 5.44 -3.29 10.47
CA VAL A 120 5.50 -2.24 9.46
C VAL A 120 4.95 -0.97 10.10
N LEU A 121 5.76 0.10 10.23
CA LEU A 121 5.17 1.39 10.57
C LEU A 121 4.35 1.88 9.37
N CYS A 122 3.05 2.00 9.54
CA CYS A 122 2.26 3.05 8.90
C CYS A 122 2.11 4.15 9.95
N ALA A 123 2.79 5.28 9.82
CA ALA A 123 2.77 6.27 10.87
C ALA A 123 2.48 7.68 10.35
N VAL A 124 1.33 8.17 10.79
CA VAL A 124 1.14 9.55 11.23
C VAL A 124 0.73 9.41 12.71
N LEU A 125 1.40 10.10 13.65
CA LEU A 125 1.05 10.10 15.09
C LEU A 125 1.02 8.71 15.80
N PHE A 126 2.21 8.13 16.04
CA PHE A 126 2.45 7.11 17.08
C PHE A 126 1.61 5.81 17.04
N GLN A 127 1.54 5.19 15.87
CA GLN A 127 1.07 3.81 15.73
C GLN A 127 2.09 2.96 14.98
N ALA A 128 2.33 1.75 15.50
CA ALA A 128 3.16 0.74 14.87
C ALA A 128 2.36 -0.56 14.76
N CYS A 129 2.26 -1.14 13.56
CA CYS A 129 1.44 -2.32 13.32
C CYS A 129 2.29 -3.52 12.92
N GLY A 130 1.93 -4.70 13.40
CA GLY A 130 2.42 -5.99 12.98
C GLY A 130 1.32 -6.76 12.24
N PRO A 131 1.14 -6.58 10.92
CA PRO A 131 0.09 -7.27 10.16
C PRO A 131 0.26 -8.79 10.10
N LEU A 132 1.50 -9.28 10.23
CA LEU A 132 1.82 -10.71 10.31
C LEU A 132 1.83 -11.22 11.75
N TRP A 133 1.16 -10.53 12.66
CA TRP A 133 0.90 -11.06 13.99
C TRP A 133 -0.06 -12.25 13.88
N SER A 134 0.45 -13.42 14.23
CA SER A 134 -0.25 -14.70 14.07
C SER A 134 -0.35 -15.50 15.36
N TYR A 135 -1.36 -16.35 15.47
CA TYR A 135 -1.58 -17.27 16.58
C TYR A 135 -2.19 -18.58 16.09
N GLU A 136 -1.82 -19.66 16.76
CA GLU A 136 -2.33 -21.00 16.48
C GLU A 136 -3.78 -21.14 16.95
N CYS A 137 -4.58 -21.80 16.11
CA CYS A 137 -6.00 -22.01 16.27
C CYS A 137 -6.35 -23.44 15.81
N GLY A 138 -6.30 -24.41 16.74
CA GLY A 138 -6.36 -25.83 16.38
C GLY A 138 -5.15 -26.23 15.55
N SER A 139 -5.38 -26.77 14.37
CA SER A 139 -4.32 -27.08 13.38
C SER A 139 -3.94 -25.89 12.49
N SER A 140 -4.72 -24.81 12.53
CA SER A 140 -4.59 -23.65 11.65
C SER A 140 -3.81 -22.50 12.30
N LEU A 141 -3.23 -21.62 11.49
CA LEU A 141 -2.57 -20.39 11.94
C LEU A 141 -3.40 -19.18 11.49
N TYR A 142 -3.95 -18.41 12.43
CA TYR A 142 -4.65 -17.17 12.12
C TYR A 142 -3.68 -16.01 12.12
N SER A 143 -3.78 -15.13 11.13
CA SER A 143 -2.93 -13.95 10.95
C SER A 143 -3.77 -12.69 10.89
N THR A 144 -4.28 -12.26 12.04
CA THR A 144 -5.23 -11.13 12.11
C THR A 144 -4.56 -9.77 12.19
N GLY A 145 -3.26 -9.73 12.53
CA GLY A 145 -2.53 -8.50 12.76
C GLY A 145 -2.81 -7.83 14.12
N ILE A 146 -1.88 -6.98 14.56
CA ILE A 146 -1.96 -6.21 15.80
C ILE A 146 -1.31 -4.85 15.60
N CYS A 147 -1.75 -3.81 16.30
CA CYS A 147 -1.10 -2.51 16.34
C CYS A 147 -0.81 -2.11 17.79
N SER A 148 0.24 -1.34 17.99
CA SER A 148 0.61 -0.76 19.27
C SER A 148 0.59 0.75 19.15
N ARG A 149 -0.09 1.39 20.10
CA ARG A 149 -0.12 2.85 20.23
C ARG A 149 0.85 3.25 21.33
N VAL A 150 1.65 4.27 21.06
CA VAL A 150 2.56 4.87 22.04
C VAL A 150 2.18 6.34 22.27
N ASP A 151 2.60 6.90 23.40
CA ASP A 151 2.40 8.32 23.69
C ASP A 151 3.53 9.20 23.13
N SER A 152 3.43 10.52 23.35
CA SER A 152 4.45 11.49 22.94
C SER A 152 5.81 11.31 23.59
N SER A 153 5.95 10.47 24.60
CA SER A 153 7.21 10.16 25.29
C SER A 153 7.74 8.77 24.93
N PHE A 154 7.19 8.14 23.89
CA PHE A 154 7.50 6.77 23.45
C PHE A 154 7.10 5.67 24.43
N ASN A 155 6.22 5.95 25.40
CA ASN A 155 5.71 4.91 26.29
C ASN A 155 4.55 4.18 25.63
N PHE A 156 4.52 2.86 25.80
CA PHE A 156 3.40 2.03 25.39
C PHE A 156 2.11 2.46 26.11
N THR A 157 1.04 2.64 25.35
CA THR A 157 -0.28 2.99 25.90
C THR A 157 -1.24 1.80 25.84
N ARG A 158 -1.46 1.25 24.64
CA ARG A 158 -2.38 0.12 24.43
C ARG A 158 -2.05 -0.63 23.14
N SER A 159 -2.45 -1.90 23.10
CA SER A 159 -2.50 -2.69 21.86
C SER A 159 -3.91 -2.66 21.27
N ILE A 160 -3.99 -2.63 19.95
CA ILE A 160 -5.20 -2.60 19.14
C ILE A 160 -5.16 -3.84 18.25
N ALA A 161 -6.12 -4.75 18.38
CA ALA A 161 -6.22 -5.94 17.55
C ALA A 161 -7.60 -5.93 16.86
N PRO A 162 -7.78 -5.11 15.81
CA PRO A 162 -9.10 -4.72 15.31
C PRO A 162 -9.85 -5.90 14.70
N ALA A 163 -9.11 -6.83 14.07
CA ALA A 163 -9.67 -8.01 13.44
C ALA A 163 -9.49 -9.31 14.24
N PHE A 164 -9.07 -9.24 15.51
CA PHE A 164 -8.86 -10.43 16.34
C PHE A 164 -10.09 -11.35 16.33
N GLN A 165 -9.90 -12.58 15.89
CA GLN A 165 -10.92 -13.62 15.88
C GLN A 165 -10.72 -14.51 17.10
N ARG A 166 -11.78 -14.73 17.89
CA ARG A 166 -11.71 -15.83 18.84
C ARG A 166 -11.62 -17.12 18.05
N CYS A 167 -10.74 -18.01 18.49
CA CYS A 167 -10.74 -19.35 17.95
C CYS A 167 -12.06 -20.04 18.28
N GLU A 168 -12.90 -20.25 17.28
CA GLU A 168 -14.03 -21.18 17.36
C GLU A 168 -13.41 -22.58 17.39
N THR A 169 -13.01 -23.00 18.59
CA THR A 169 -11.88 -23.93 18.79
C THR A 169 -12.27 -25.41 18.76
N TYR A 170 -13.55 -25.72 18.61
CA TYR A 170 -14.00 -27.09 18.81
C TYR A 170 -15.21 -27.48 17.94
N MET A 171 -15.08 -28.64 17.30
CA MET A 171 -16.10 -29.20 16.42
C MET A 171 -16.62 -30.49 17.01
N ASP A 172 -17.92 -30.72 16.85
CA ASP A 172 -18.57 -31.99 17.13
C ASP A 172 -18.85 -32.65 15.79
N ILE A 173 -18.23 -33.80 15.55
CA ILE A 173 -18.40 -34.56 14.31
C ILE A 173 -19.22 -35.80 14.63
N VAL A 174 -20.37 -35.97 13.97
CA VAL A 174 -21.16 -37.21 14.04
C VAL A 174 -21.09 -37.92 12.70
N ILE A 175 -20.53 -39.12 12.69
CA ILE A 175 -20.43 -39.97 11.51
C ILE A 175 -21.64 -40.92 11.50
N VAL A 176 -22.43 -40.84 10.43
CA VAL A 176 -23.64 -41.62 10.20
C VAL A 176 -23.33 -42.68 9.14
N LEU A 177 -23.09 -43.90 9.61
CA LEU A 177 -22.62 -45.03 8.81
C LEU A 177 -23.76 -45.96 8.41
N ASP A 178 -23.92 -46.20 7.13
CA ASP A 178 -24.77 -47.29 6.64
C ASP A 178 -24.16 -48.64 7.03
N GLY A 179 -24.90 -49.41 7.82
CA GLY A 179 -24.56 -50.74 8.28
C GLY A 179 -25.41 -51.83 7.64
N SER A 180 -26.14 -51.53 6.57
CA SER A 180 -26.99 -52.47 5.84
C SER A 180 -26.19 -53.58 5.16
N ASN A 181 -26.89 -54.63 4.70
CA ASN A 181 -26.25 -55.80 4.10
C ASN A 181 -25.64 -55.55 2.70
N SER A 182 -25.89 -54.41 2.06
CA SER A 182 -25.31 -54.06 0.74
C SER A 182 -23.84 -53.67 0.84
N ILE A 183 -23.45 -53.06 1.96
CA ILE A 183 -22.07 -52.71 2.28
C ILE A 183 -21.24 -53.99 2.43
N TYR A 184 -20.38 -54.25 1.45
CA TYR A 184 -19.48 -55.39 1.49
C TYR A 184 -18.20 -55.14 0.69
N PRO A 185 -17.02 -55.41 1.27
CA PRO A 185 -16.79 -55.96 2.61
C PRO A 185 -16.73 -54.87 3.70
N TRP A 186 -17.31 -55.14 4.88
CA TRP A 186 -17.42 -54.17 6.00
C TRP A 186 -16.08 -53.59 6.46
N PHE A 187 -15.01 -54.38 6.41
CA PHE A 187 -13.70 -53.95 6.94
C PHE A 187 -13.15 -52.71 6.21
N GLU A 188 -13.52 -52.47 4.95
CA GLU A 188 -13.08 -51.29 4.20
C GLU A 188 -13.71 -50.00 4.74
N VAL A 189 -14.98 -50.03 5.15
CA VAL A 189 -15.65 -48.91 5.83
C VAL A 189 -15.05 -48.68 7.22
N GLN A 190 -14.70 -49.76 7.91
CA GLN A 190 -14.02 -49.70 9.20
C GLN A 190 -12.61 -49.10 9.09
N ASP A 191 -11.84 -49.51 8.07
CA ASP A 191 -10.51 -48.96 7.79
C ASP A 191 -10.59 -47.49 7.39
N PHE A 192 -11.57 -47.11 6.57
CA PHE A 192 -11.85 -45.71 6.27
C PHE A 192 -12.12 -44.90 7.54
N LEU A 193 -13.00 -45.39 8.41
CA LEU A 193 -13.35 -44.75 9.68
C LEU A 193 -12.09 -44.56 10.55
N ILE A 194 -11.24 -45.57 10.67
CA ILE A 194 -9.99 -45.49 11.43
C ILE A 194 -9.03 -44.45 10.81
N ASN A 195 -8.90 -44.45 9.49
CA ASN A 195 -7.96 -43.57 8.79
C ASN A 195 -8.40 -42.10 8.84
N ILE A 196 -9.69 -41.80 8.75
CA ILE A 196 -10.20 -40.43 8.91
C ILE A 196 -10.10 -39.96 10.36
N LEU A 197 -10.39 -40.82 11.35
CA LEU A 197 -10.25 -40.48 12.76
C LEU A 197 -8.81 -40.13 13.15
N LYS A 198 -7.81 -40.79 12.55
CA LYS A 198 -6.39 -40.48 12.73
C LYS A 198 -5.98 -39.11 12.18
N LYS A 199 -6.75 -38.54 11.26
CA LYS A 199 -6.51 -37.19 10.74
C LYS A 199 -6.96 -36.15 11.76
N PHE A 200 -8.05 -36.42 12.47
CA PHE A 200 -8.64 -35.46 13.42
C PHE A 200 -7.80 -35.26 14.68
N SER A 201 -7.75 -34.01 15.15
CA SER A 201 -7.18 -33.66 16.46
C SER A 201 -8.26 -33.82 17.54
N ILE A 202 -8.39 -35.03 18.07
CA ILE A 202 -9.43 -35.39 19.04
C ILE A 202 -9.01 -34.98 20.46
N GLY A 203 -9.87 -34.22 21.15
CA GLY A 203 -9.64 -33.76 22.51
C GLY A 203 -10.80 -32.94 23.08
N PRO A 204 -10.90 -32.82 24.42
CA PRO A 204 -12.01 -32.12 25.09
C PRO A 204 -12.09 -30.62 24.74
N GLY A 205 -10.96 -30.01 24.37
CA GLY A 205 -10.88 -28.64 23.86
C GLY A 205 -10.71 -28.52 22.34
N GLN A 206 -10.91 -29.61 21.60
CA GLN A 206 -10.72 -29.72 20.14
C GLN A 206 -11.91 -30.49 19.52
N ILE A 207 -11.67 -31.51 18.69
CA ILE A 207 -12.72 -32.30 18.04
C ILE A 207 -13.26 -33.38 19.00
N GLN A 208 -14.59 -33.49 19.07
CA GLN A 208 -15.29 -34.63 19.65
C GLN A 208 -15.96 -35.42 18.53
N VAL A 209 -15.92 -36.74 18.58
CA VAL A 209 -16.48 -37.60 17.53
C VAL A 209 -17.48 -38.60 18.09
N GLY A 210 -18.66 -38.65 17.49
CA GLY A 210 -19.68 -39.67 17.74
C GLY A 210 -19.92 -40.49 16.48
N VAL A 211 -20.26 -41.77 16.66
CA VAL A 211 -20.58 -42.66 15.53
C VAL A 211 -21.96 -43.28 15.73
N VAL A 212 -22.78 -43.15 14.69
CA VAL A 212 -24.12 -43.71 14.59
C VAL A 212 -24.15 -44.66 13.40
N GLN A 213 -24.56 -45.91 13.63
CA GLN A 213 -24.77 -46.88 12.57
C GLN A 213 -26.26 -47.03 12.29
N TYR A 214 -26.67 -47.08 11.02
CA TYR A 214 -28.07 -47.22 10.62
C TYR A 214 -28.29 -48.32 9.58
N GLY A 215 -29.55 -48.69 9.38
CA GLY A 215 -30.03 -49.73 8.46
C GLY A 215 -31.55 -49.78 8.58
N GLU A 216 -32.13 -50.89 9.03
CA GLU A 216 -33.52 -50.96 9.47
C GLU A 216 -33.74 -50.21 10.82
N ARG A 217 -32.70 -50.18 11.65
CA ARG A 217 -32.67 -49.52 12.97
C ARG A 217 -31.41 -48.68 13.10
N VAL A 218 -31.44 -47.72 14.02
CA VAL A 218 -30.29 -46.85 14.33
C VAL A 218 -29.69 -47.22 15.68
N VAL A 219 -28.36 -47.35 15.73
CA VAL A 219 -27.58 -47.68 16.93
C VAL A 219 -26.49 -46.63 17.12
N HIS A 220 -26.31 -46.17 18.34
CA HIS A 220 -25.16 -45.35 18.72
C HIS A 220 -24.00 -46.29 19.05
N GLU A 221 -22.94 -46.28 18.24
CA GLU A 221 -21.73 -47.07 18.52
C GLU A 221 -20.91 -46.41 19.63
N PHE A 222 -20.79 -45.08 19.60
CA PHE A 222 -20.33 -44.26 20.72
C PHE A 222 -20.74 -42.78 20.56
N GLN A 223 -20.77 -42.06 21.68
CA GLN A 223 -21.20 -40.67 21.82
C GLN A 223 -20.02 -39.70 21.76
N LEU A 224 -20.29 -38.40 21.59
CA LEU A 224 -19.28 -37.35 21.42
C LEU A 224 -18.30 -37.22 22.60
N ASP A 225 -18.76 -37.53 23.82
CA ASP A 225 -17.98 -37.38 25.06
C ASP A 225 -17.45 -38.72 25.62
N ASP A 226 -17.59 -39.82 24.87
CA ASP A 226 -17.17 -41.16 25.34
C ASP A 226 -15.64 -41.32 25.32
N TYR A 227 -14.94 -40.58 24.46
CA TYR A 227 -13.50 -40.70 24.25
C TYR A 227 -12.84 -39.32 24.06
N HIS A 228 -11.59 -39.18 24.51
CA HIS A 228 -10.92 -37.88 24.57
C HIS A 228 -9.57 -37.86 23.86
N THR A 229 -9.13 -38.97 23.28
CA THR A 229 -7.88 -39.06 22.53
C THR A 229 -8.07 -39.84 21.23
N VAL A 230 -7.20 -39.58 20.26
CA VAL A 230 -7.21 -40.29 18.96
C VAL A 230 -7.05 -41.80 19.16
N ASP A 231 -6.14 -42.23 20.04
CA ASP A 231 -5.88 -43.65 20.28
C ASP A 231 -7.11 -44.38 20.86
N GLU A 232 -7.85 -43.74 21.76
CA GLU A 232 -9.08 -44.29 22.34
C GLU A 232 -10.18 -44.45 21.28
N VAL A 233 -10.45 -43.39 20.49
CA VAL A 233 -11.50 -43.43 19.46
C VAL A 233 -11.15 -44.42 18.35
N VAL A 234 -9.89 -44.47 17.91
CA VAL A 234 -9.42 -45.44 16.91
C VAL A 234 -9.56 -46.87 17.43
N SER A 235 -9.20 -47.11 18.70
CA SER A 235 -9.36 -48.44 19.31
C SER A 235 -10.84 -48.84 19.40
N ALA A 236 -11.73 -47.91 19.75
CA ALA A 236 -13.17 -48.16 19.78
C ALA A 236 -13.74 -48.45 18.38
N ALA A 237 -13.32 -47.68 17.37
CA ALA A 237 -13.74 -47.85 15.98
C ALA A 237 -13.35 -49.23 15.41
N GLN A 238 -12.25 -49.82 15.87
CA GLN A 238 -11.80 -51.16 15.46
C GLN A 238 -12.77 -52.29 15.86
N TYR A 239 -13.67 -52.06 16.83
CA TYR A 239 -14.60 -53.08 17.31
C TYR A 239 -16.04 -52.85 16.83
N ILE A 240 -16.27 -51.88 15.94
CA ILE A 240 -17.60 -51.65 15.35
C ILE A 240 -17.91 -52.78 14.37
N ILE A 241 -18.96 -53.54 14.70
CA ILE A 241 -19.47 -54.62 13.86
C ILE A 241 -20.63 -54.12 12.98
N GLN A 242 -20.69 -54.60 11.74
CA GLN A 242 -21.82 -54.38 10.85
C GLN A 242 -23.11 -54.91 11.51
N ARG A 243 -24.13 -54.07 11.61
CA ARG A 243 -25.42 -54.45 12.20
C ARG A 243 -26.28 -55.26 11.22
N GLY A 244 -26.11 -55.05 9.92
CA GLY A 244 -26.90 -55.66 8.88
C GLY A 244 -28.33 -55.10 8.83
N GLY A 245 -29.14 -55.65 7.92
CA GLY A 245 -30.53 -55.27 7.74
C GLY A 245 -30.99 -55.42 6.30
N GLU A 246 -32.31 -55.51 6.10
CA GLU A 246 -32.92 -55.60 4.77
C GLU A 246 -33.25 -54.23 4.16
N GLU A 247 -33.16 -53.15 4.95
CA GLU A 247 -33.48 -51.78 4.54
C GLU A 247 -32.34 -50.81 4.87
N THR A 248 -32.30 -49.71 4.11
CA THR A 248 -31.39 -48.57 4.31
C THR A 248 -32.22 -47.33 4.60
N ARG A 249 -32.43 -46.97 5.88
CA ARG A 249 -33.23 -45.80 6.29
C ARG A 249 -32.34 -44.59 6.61
N THR A 250 -31.86 -43.91 5.56
CA THR A 250 -30.93 -42.78 5.67
C THR A 250 -31.57 -41.56 6.34
N ALA A 251 -32.83 -41.25 6.03
CA ALA A 251 -33.51 -40.10 6.65
C ALA A 251 -33.68 -40.31 8.16
N LEU A 252 -33.99 -41.55 8.58
CA LEU A 252 -34.01 -41.93 9.99
C LEU A 252 -32.63 -41.78 10.65
N GLY A 253 -31.55 -42.23 9.99
CA GLY A 253 -30.18 -42.08 10.47
C GLY A 253 -29.81 -40.62 10.74
N ILE A 254 -30.05 -39.74 9.77
CA ILE A 254 -29.82 -38.29 9.87
C ILE A 254 -30.64 -37.69 11.02
N ASN A 255 -31.92 -38.03 11.12
CA ASN A 255 -32.79 -37.50 12.17
C ASN A 255 -32.37 -37.94 13.57
N VAL A 256 -31.93 -39.18 13.75
CA VAL A 256 -31.40 -39.66 15.05
C VAL A 256 -30.07 -39.00 15.38
N ALA A 257 -29.19 -38.81 14.40
CA ALA A 257 -27.95 -38.08 14.58
C ALA A 257 -28.21 -36.64 15.04
N ARG A 258 -29.08 -35.90 14.32
CA ARG A 258 -29.51 -34.52 14.65
C ARG A 258 -30.17 -34.43 16.02
N SER A 259 -31.18 -35.26 16.26
CA SER A 259 -32.05 -35.11 17.45
C SER A 259 -31.47 -35.73 18.71
N GLN A 260 -30.54 -36.69 18.59
CA GLN A 260 -29.98 -37.43 19.72
C GLN A 260 -28.44 -37.36 19.78
N ALA A 261 -27.71 -37.76 18.73
CA ALA A 261 -26.25 -37.88 18.79
C ALA A 261 -25.57 -36.55 19.12
N PHE A 262 -25.95 -35.45 18.44
CA PHE A 262 -25.45 -34.10 18.75
C PHE A 262 -25.91 -33.52 20.10
N LYS A 263 -26.86 -34.17 20.78
CA LYS A 263 -27.32 -33.75 22.11
C LYS A 263 -26.71 -34.57 23.24
N ARG A 264 -26.10 -35.71 22.92
CA ARG A 264 -25.49 -36.64 23.88
C ARG A 264 -23.98 -36.42 23.91
N GLY A 265 -23.53 -35.63 24.88
CA GLY A 265 -22.14 -35.19 24.97
C GLY A 265 -21.78 -34.04 24.03
N GLY A 266 -22.70 -33.56 23.20
CA GLY A 266 -22.46 -32.44 22.29
C GLY A 266 -22.42 -31.09 23.01
N ARG A 267 -21.54 -30.23 22.51
CA ARG A 267 -21.22 -28.92 23.07
C ARG A 267 -22.04 -27.82 22.35
N PRO A 268 -22.66 -26.89 23.09
CA PRO A 268 -23.59 -25.91 22.51
C PRO A 268 -22.90 -24.91 21.58
N ASP A 269 -21.65 -24.55 21.88
CA ASP A 269 -20.86 -23.57 21.13
C ASP A 269 -19.94 -24.22 20.07
N ALA A 270 -20.03 -25.54 19.88
CA ALA A 270 -19.24 -26.27 18.89
C ALA A 270 -19.86 -26.20 17.50
N ARG A 271 -19.00 -26.19 16.47
CA ARG A 271 -19.45 -26.38 15.09
C ARG A 271 -19.86 -27.83 14.88
N LYS A 272 -21.04 -28.07 14.35
CA LYS A 272 -21.61 -29.41 14.18
C LYS A 272 -21.44 -29.88 12.74
N VAL A 273 -20.76 -31.00 12.55
CA VAL A 273 -20.52 -31.61 11.23
C VAL A 273 -21.07 -33.02 11.21
N MET A 274 -21.93 -33.33 10.25
CA MET A 274 -22.48 -34.66 10.04
C MET A 274 -21.91 -35.26 8.76
N ILE A 275 -21.32 -36.46 8.86
CA ILE A 275 -20.77 -37.18 7.70
C ILE A 275 -21.63 -38.40 7.46
N VAL A 276 -22.37 -38.42 6.35
CA VAL A 276 -23.28 -39.51 5.98
C VAL A 276 -22.62 -40.37 4.91
N ILE A 277 -22.53 -41.67 5.18
CA ILE A 277 -21.89 -42.65 4.29
C ILE A 277 -22.89 -43.75 3.98
N THR A 278 -23.11 -44.01 2.69
CA THR A 278 -24.06 -45.02 2.21
C THR A 278 -23.64 -45.58 0.86
N ASP A 279 -24.09 -46.80 0.55
CA ASP A 279 -23.92 -47.46 -0.75
C ASP A 279 -25.22 -47.71 -1.50
N GLY A 280 -26.35 -47.22 -0.96
CA GLY A 280 -27.69 -47.51 -1.49
C GLY A 280 -28.68 -46.36 -1.33
N GLU A 281 -29.67 -46.34 -2.23
CA GLU A 281 -30.83 -45.45 -2.14
C GLU A 281 -31.61 -45.69 -0.85
N SER A 282 -32.10 -44.59 -0.26
CA SER A 282 -32.86 -44.63 0.98
C SER A 282 -34.22 -45.29 0.77
N HIS A 283 -34.64 -46.12 1.73
CA HIS A 283 -35.98 -46.70 1.75
C HIS A 283 -37.02 -45.74 2.34
N ASP A 284 -36.56 -44.62 2.90
CA ASP A 284 -37.33 -43.50 3.45
C ASP A 284 -37.03 -42.17 2.74
N SER A 285 -36.68 -42.20 1.45
CA SER A 285 -36.36 -41.00 0.64
C SER A 285 -37.38 -39.85 0.72
N PRO A 286 -38.72 -40.09 0.85
CA PRO A 286 -39.68 -38.98 1.00
C PRO A 286 -39.42 -38.09 2.21
N ASP A 287 -38.79 -38.60 3.27
CA ASP A 287 -38.47 -37.85 4.49
C ASP A 287 -37.06 -37.25 4.48
N LEU A 288 -36.23 -37.60 3.48
CA LEU A 288 -34.82 -37.21 3.43
C LEU A 288 -34.65 -35.70 3.28
N GLN A 289 -35.37 -35.08 2.36
CA GLN A 289 -35.31 -33.63 2.15
C GLN A 289 -35.63 -32.87 3.45
N LYS A 290 -36.68 -33.30 4.16
CA LYS A 290 -37.06 -32.70 5.43
C LYS A 290 -35.97 -32.87 6.50
N ALA A 291 -35.33 -34.04 6.56
CA ALA A 291 -34.24 -34.31 7.50
C ALA A 291 -33.03 -33.40 7.25
N VAL A 292 -32.70 -33.13 5.99
CA VAL A 292 -31.63 -32.19 5.59
C VAL A 292 -31.99 -30.76 5.97
N GLU A 293 -33.17 -30.29 5.58
CA GLU A 293 -33.65 -28.92 5.89
C GLU A 293 -33.71 -28.64 7.41
N GLU A 294 -34.11 -29.63 8.21
CA GLU A 294 -34.11 -29.52 9.68
C GLU A 294 -32.69 -29.53 10.26
N SER A 295 -31.76 -30.27 9.65
CA SER A 295 -30.35 -30.30 10.07
C SER A 295 -29.65 -28.98 9.79
N GLU A 296 -29.90 -28.38 8.62
CA GLU A 296 -29.40 -27.04 8.27
C GLU A 296 -29.95 -25.96 9.20
N ARG A 297 -31.25 -26.05 9.57
CA ARG A 297 -31.87 -25.14 10.55
C ARG A 297 -31.22 -25.25 11.94
N ASP A 298 -30.73 -26.42 12.31
CA ASP A 298 -29.99 -26.67 13.55
C ASP A 298 -28.49 -26.32 13.44
N ASN A 299 -28.08 -25.66 12.34
CA ASN A 299 -26.72 -25.24 12.02
C ASN A 299 -25.71 -26.41 11.96
N ILE A 300 -26.13 -27.52 11.35
CA ILE A 300 -25.30 -28.70 11.12
C ILE A 300 -24.85 -28.71 9.65
N THR A 301 -23.54 -28.79 9.42
CA THR A 301 -22.97 -28.95 8.07
C THR A 301 -22.97 -30.44 7.69
N LEU A 302 -23.59 -30.80 6.56
CA LEU A 302 -23.71 -32.18 6.10
C LEU A 302 -22.75 -32.49 4.95
N TYR A 303 -22.06 -33.62 5.06
CA TYR A 303 -21.26 -34.25 4.01
C TYR A 303 -21.92 -35.55 3.57
N GLY A 304 -22.00 -35.76 2.25
CA GLY A 304 -22.55 -36.97 1.65
C GLY A 304 -21.47 -37.76 0.92
N ILE A 305 -21.25 -39.01 1.33
CA ILE A 305 -20.28 -39.93 0.70
C ILE A 305 -21.05 -41.09 0.08
N ALA A 306 -21.02 -41.16 -1.25
CA ALA A 306 -21.66 -42.21 -2.04
C ALA A 306 -20.66 -43.32 -2.39
N VAL A 307 -20.93 -44.55 -1.96
CA VAL A 307 -20.11 -45.73 -2.26
C VAL A 307 -20.75 -46.53 -3.39
N LEU A 308 -20.07 -46.66 -4.54
CA LEU A 308 -20.66 -47.27 -5.75
C LEU A 308 -20.40 -48.78 -5.89
N GLY A 309 -19.83 -49.42 -4.86
CA GLY A 309 -19.45 -50.84 -4.89
C GLY A 309 -20.61 -51.75 -5.28
N TYR A 310 -21.76 -51.60 -4.62
CA TYR A 310 -22.96 -52.39 -4.89
C TYR A 310 -23.49 -52.20 -6.33
N TYR A 311 -23.56 -50.96 -6.80
CA TYR A 311 -24.03 -50.62 -8.15
C TYR A 311 -23.11 -51.16 -9.24
N ASN A 312 -21.79 -51.01 -9.06
CA ASN A 312 -20.78 -51.49 -10.01
C ASN A 312 -20.75 -53.02 -10.08
N ARG A 313 -20.84 -53.72 -8.94
CA ARG A 313 -20.88 -55.20 -8.90
C ARG A 313 -22.10 -55.78 -9.61
N ARG A 314 -23.23 -55.05 -9.65
CA ARG A 314 -24.50 -55.50 -10.26
C ARG A 314 -24.79 -54.88 -11.63
N GLY A 315 -23.94 -53.98 -12.12
CA GLY A 315 -24.15 -53.28 -13.39
C GLY A 315 -25.38 -52.37 -13.39
N ILE A 316 -25.72 -51.77 -12.24
CA ILE A 316 -26.87 -50.88 -12.06
C ILE A 316 -26.43 -49.43 -12.30
N ASN A 317 -27.25 -48.62 -12.97
CA ASN A 317 -26.98 -47.19 -13.16
C ASN A 317 -27.11 -46.43 -11.82
N PRO A 318 -26.05 -45.76 -11.32
CA PRO A 318 -26.06 -45.08 -10.04
C PRO A 318 -26.64 -43.65 -10.08
N GLU A 319 -27.15 -43.15 -11.20
CA GLU A 319 -27.60 -41.76 -11.34
C GLU A 319 -28.68 -41.34 -10.32
N ALA A 320 -29.63 -42.22 -10.00
CA ALA A 320 -30.68 -41.93 -9.02
C ALA A 320 -30.09 -41.76 -7.61
N PHE A 321 -29.27 -42.72 -7.20
CA PHE A 321 -28.51 -42.70 -5.95
C PHE A 321 -27.60 -41.47 -5.82
N LEU A 322 -26.82 -41.15 -6.85
CA LEU A 322 -25.91 -39.99 -6.81
C LEU A 322 -26.67 -38.66 -6.65
N ARG A 323 -27.87 -38.54 -7.23
CA ARG A 323 -28.73 -37.36 -7.00
C ARG A 323 -29.23 -37.28 -5.57
N GLU A 324 -29.58 -38.42 -4.98
CA GLU A 324 -30.02 -38.49 -3.59
C GLU A 324 -28.91 -38.07 -2.61
N ILE A 325 -27.68 -38.58 -2.77
CA ILE A 325 -26.59 -38.24 -1.85
C ILE A 325 -26.09 -36.80 -2.04
N LYS A 326 -26.16 -36.28 -3.28
CA LYS A 326 -25.94 -34.85 -3.52
C LYS A 326 -26.94 -33.95 -2.81
N LEU A 327 -28.18 -34.40 -2.61
CA LEU A 327 -29.20 -33.66 -1.87
C LEU A 327 -28.88 -33.58 -0.36
N ILE A 328 -28.14 -34.55 0.18
CA ILE A 328 -27.75 -34.58 1.59
C ILE A 328 -26.68 -33.52 1.89
N ALA A 329 -25.78 -33.28 0.94
CA ALA A 329 -24.66 -32.35 1.11
C ALA A 329 -25.14 -30.89 1.16
N THR A 330 -24.77 -30.14 2.22
CA THR A 330 -25.12 -28.72 2.36
C THR A 330 -24.56 -27.86 1.22
N ASP A 331 -23.36 -28.21 0.72
CA ASP A 331 -22.78 -27.65 -0.50
C ASP A 331 -22.43 -28.83 -1.43
N PRO A 332 -23.21 -29.09 -2.49
CA PRO A 332 -22.97 -30.24 -3.37
C PRO A 332 -21.66 -30.20 -4.16
N GLU A 333 -20.98 -29.06 -4.28
CA GLU A 333 -19.68 -28.96 -4.97
C GLU A 333 -18.53 -29.33 -4.03
N GLU A 334 -18.63 -28.95 -2.75
CA GLU A 334 -17.57 -29.14 -1.76
C GLU A 334 -17.81 -30.27 -0.75
N HIS A 335 -19.05 -30.59 -0.42
CA HIS A 335 -19.39 -31.55 0.64
C HIS A 335 -19.90 -32.90 0.12
N PHE A 336 -19.94 -33.09 -1.19
CA PHE A 336 -20.28 -34.37 -1.83
C PHE A 336 -19.03 -35.10 -2.33
N PHE A 337 -18.97 -36.40 -2.05
CA PHE A 337 -17.93 -37.30 -2.54
C PHE A 337 -18.56 -38.58 -3.08
N ASN A 338 -17.97 -39.15 -4.13
CA ASN A 338 -18.29 -40.49 -4.59
C ASN A 338 -17.03 -41.32 -4.76
N VAL A 339 -17.14 -42.62 -4.50
CA VAL A 339 -16.06 -43.58 -4.64
C VAL A 339 -16.53 -44.78 -5.46
N THR A 340 -15.63 -45.39 -6.21
CA THR A 340 -15.95 -46.50 -7.11
C THR A 340 -16.36 -47.77 -6.35
N ASP A 341 -15.77 -47.99 -5.19
CA ASP A 341 -16.07 -49.11 -4.28
C ASP A 341 -15.64 -48.76 -2.85
N GLU A 342 -15.86 -49.68 -1.93
CA GLU A 342 -15.54 -49.52 -0.52
C GLU A 342 -14.03 -49.32 -0.30
N SER A 343 -13.17 -49.97 -1.10
CA SER A 343 -11.71 -49.88 -0.97
C SER A 343 -11.13 -48.54 -1.43
N ALA A 344 -11.84 -47.84 -2.29
CA ALA A 344 -11.51 -46.49 -2.77
C ALA A 344 -11.86 -45.40 -1.74
N LEU A 345 -12.53 -45.73 -0.63
CA LEU A 345 -12.75 -44.79 0.48
C LEU A 345 -11.44 -44.24 1.06
N LYS A 346 -10.36 -45.02 1.04
CA LYS A 346 -9.03 -44.55 1.49
C LYS A 346 -8.51 -43.37 0.67
N ASP A 347 -8.91 -43.24 -0.60
CA ASP A 347 -8.40 -42.23 -1.52
C ASP A 347 -9.01 -40.84 -1.22
N ILE A 348 -10.18 -40.82 -0.58
CA ILE A 348 -10.86 -39.57 -0.20
C ILE A 348 -10.53 -39.11 1.22
N VAL A 349 -9.81 -39.91 2.03
CA VAL A 349 -9.49 -39.57 3.44
C VAL A 349 -8.73 -38.25 3.52
N ASP A 350 -7.72 -38.05 2.68
CA ASP A 350 -6.95 -36.81 2.68
C ASP A 350 -7.80 -35.63 2.21
N ALA A 351 -8.53 -35.78 1.10
CA ALA A 351 -9.39 -34.71 0.57
C ALA A 351 -10.51 -34.30 1.54
N LEU A 352 -11.16 -35.28 2.17
CA LEU A 352 -12.22 -35.06 3.15
C LEU A 352 -11.65 -34.46 4.46
N GLY A 353 -10.51 -34.94 4.92
CA GLY A 353 -9.79 -34.36 6.06
C GLY A 353 -9.49 -32.89 5.83
N GLU A 354 -8.83 -32.55 4.72
CA GLU A 354 -8.50 -31.16 4.35
C GLU A 354 -9.74 -30.27 4.20
N ARG A 355 -10.84 -30.78 3.63
CA ARG A 355 -12.12 -30.04 3.55
C ARG A 355 -12.81 -29.83 4.89
N ILE A 356 -12.62 -30.74 5.85
CA ILE A 356 -13.12 -30.55 7.23
C ILE A 356 -12.21 -29.57 7.98
N PHE A 357 -10.89 -29.62 7.77
CA PHE A 357 -9.94 -28.67 8.37
C PHE A 357 -10.13 -27.24 7.84
N SER A 358 -10.55 -27.07 6.58
CA SER A 358 -10.91 -25.74 6.08
C SER A 358 -12.09 -25.13 6.85
N LEU A 359 -12.97 -25.94 7.48
CA LEU A 359 -14.01 -25.43 8.38
C LEU A 359 -13.47 -24.85 9.70
N GLU A 360 -12.26 -25.24 10.12
CA GLU A 360 -11.56 -24.63 11.28
C GLU A 360 -10.99 -23.24 10.95
N GLY A 361 -10.83 -22.91 9.66
CA GLY A 361 -10.28 -21.64 9.18
C GLY A 361 -11.29 -20.70 8.53
N THR A 362 -12.50 -21.17 8.23
CA THR A 362 -13.49 -20.45 7.43
C THR A 362 -14.66 -19.95 8.28
N ASN A 363 -15.45 -19.02 7.73
CA ASN A 363 -16.65 -18.51 8.42
C ASN A 363 -17.69 -19.62 8.69
N GLN A 364 -18.73 -19.30 9.46
CA GLN A 364 -19.82 -20.22 9.86
C GLN A 364 -20.46 -21.02 8.71
N ASN A 365 -20.36 -20.53 7.47
CA ASN A 365 -20.89 -21.19 6.28
C ASN A 365 -19.87 -22.06 5.51
N GLY A 366 -18.61 -22.13 5.93
CA GLY A 366 -17.61 -23.07 5.37
C GLY A 366 -16.98 -22.67 4.03
N THR A 367 -17.30 -21.48 3.49
CA THR A 367 -17.01 -21.12 2.09
C THR A 367 -15.84 -20.15 1.88
N GLY A 368 -15.01 -19.89 2.90
CA GLY A 368 -13.84 -18.98 2.80
C GLY A 368 -13.44 -18.31 4.11
N PHE A 369 -12.25 -17.69 4.13
CA PHE A 369 -11.73 -16.92 5.27
C PHE A 369 -12.50 -15.61 5.39
N GLY A 370 -13.04 -15.29 6.57
CA GLY A 370 -13.55 -13.96 6.90
C GLY A 370 -12.42 -13.03 7.32
N LEU A 371 -12.18 -12.93 8.62
CA LEU A 371 -11.16 -12.05 9.20
C LEU A 371 -9.98 -12.81 9.83
N GLN A 372 -10.00 -14.15 9.79
CA GLN A 372 -8.98 -15.04 10.34
C GLN A 372 -7.59 -14.73 9.75
N MET A 373 -7.53 -14.42 8.45
CA MET A 373 -6.31 -14.06 7.72
C MET A 373 -6.27 -12.57 7.36
N SER A 374 -7.00 -11.72 8.07
CA SER A 374 -7.20 -10.31 7.71
C SER A 374 -5.93 -9.47 7.57
N GLN A 375 -4.87 -9.81 8.30
CA GLN A 375 -3.62 -9.04 8.37
C GLN A 375 -3.87 -7.55 8.65
N ALA A 376 -4.81 -7.26 9.56
CA ALA A 376 -5.23 -5.89 9.85
C ALA A 376 -4.08 -5.06 10.44
N GLY A 377 -3.96 -3.82 9.97
CA GLY A 377 -2.79 -2.97 10.23
C GLY A 377 -1.70 -3.15 9.17
N PHE A 378 -2.02 -3.75 8.01
CA PHE A 378 -1.15 -3.73 6.84
C PHE A 378 -0.86 -2.30 6.41
N SER A 379 -1.89 -1.47 6.45
CA SER A 379 -1.78 -0.02 6.45
C SER A 379 -2.60 0.60 7.57
N SER A 380 -2.27 1.82 7.97
CA SER A 380 -3.05 2.57 8.95
C SER A 380 -2.99 4.07 8.72
N HIS A 381 -4.10 4.75 9.02
CA HIS A 381 -4.25 6.19 8.89
C HIS A 381 -5.05 6.73 10.07
N ILE A 382 -4.60 7.84 10.65
CA ILE A 382 -5.28 8.44 11.79
C ILE A 382 -6.44 9.30 11.31
N VAL A 383 -7.55 9.18 12.02
CA VAL A 383 -8.79 9.88 11.75
C VAL A 383 -9.27 10.54 13.05
N GLU A 384 -10.19 11.51 12.96
CA GLU A 384 -10.56 12.36 14.09
C GLU A 384 -11.00 11.56 15.35
N ASP A 385 -11.74 10.47 15.15
CA ASP A 385 -12.33 9.67 16.23
C ASP A 385 -11.63 8.33 16.50
N GLY A 386 -10.47 8.08 15.87
CA GLY A 386 -9.83 6.77 15.97
C GLY A 386 -8.71 6.54 14.96
N VAL A 387 -8.59 5.29 14.53
CA VAL A 387 -7.62 4.87 13.54
C VAL A 387 -8.27 3.98 12.51
N LEU A 388 -8.13 4.34 11.25
CA LEU A 388 -8.50 3.53 10.10
C LEU A 388 -7.36 2.55 9.82
N VAL A 389 -7.67 1.27 9.62
CA VAL A 389 -6.69 0.24 9.32
C VAL A 389 -7.11 -0.56 8.10
N GLY A 390 -6.14 -0.86 7.25
CA GLY A 390 -6.31 -1.76 6.12
C GLY A 390 -6.11 -3.22 6.53
N ALA A 391 -6.94 -4.10 5.98
CA ALA A 391 -6.97 -5.54 6.25
C ALA A 391 -6.97 -6.32 4.93
N VAL A 392 -5.79 -6.46 4.31
CA VAL A 392 -5.62 -6.98 2.95
C VAL A 392 -6.08 -8.42 2.77
N GLY A 393 -5.98 -9.25 3.80
CA GLY A 393 -6.32 -10.67 3.72
C GLY A 393 -7.76 -10.98 4.14
N ALA A 394 -8.58 -9.96 4.42
CA ALA A 394 -9.98 -10.16 4.75
C ALA A 394 -10.76 -10.70 3.54
N TYR A 395 -11.71 -11.60 3.80
CA TYR A 395 -12.63 -12.16 2.80
C TYR A 395 -11.89 -12.77 1.60
N ASP A 396 -11.03 -13.74 1.87
CA ASP A 396 -10.19 -14.43 0.87
C ASP A 396 -9.30 -13.46 0.06
N TRP A 397 -8.63 -12.54 0.76
CA TRP A 397 -7.77 -11.51 0.15
C TRP A 397 -8.49 -10.53 -0.78
N ASN A 398 -9.82 -10.49 -0.81
CA ASN A 398 -10.53 -9.34 -1.37
C ASN A 398 -10.13 -8.05 -0.65
N GLY A 399 -9.93 -8.16 0.66
CA GLY A 399 -9.50 -7.09 1.55
C GLY A 399 -10.67 -6.29 2.12
N ALA A 400 -10.39 -5.54 3.17
CA ALA A 400 -11.35 -4.70 3.87
C ALA A 400 -10.66 -3.51 4.53
N VAL A 401 -11.47 -2.58 5.01
CA VAL A 401 -11.05 -1.46 5.86
C VAL A 401 -11.81 -1.53 7.17
N LEU A 402 -11.10 -1.41 8.28
CA LEU A 402 -11.66 -1.45 9.63
C LEU A 402 -11.33 -0.13 10.33
N LYS A 403 -12.10 0.24 11.34
CA LYS A 403 -11.79 1.43 12.16
C LYS A 403 -11.82 1.07 13.65
N GLU A 404 -10.79 1.49 14.38
CA GLU A 404 -10.76 1.41 15.84
C GLU A 404 -11.06 2.78 16.42
N THR A 405 -12.19 2.92 17.12
CA THR A 405 -12.59 4.18 17.78
C THR A 405 -12.36 4.10 19.28
N GLN A 406 -12.60 5.21 20.00
CA GLN A 406 -12.62 5.18 21.48
C GLN A 406 -13.73 4.27 22.04
N ASN A 407 -14.82 4.08 21.28
CA ASN A 407 -15.99 3.28 21.67
C ASN A 407 -15.87 1.80 21.22
N GLY A 408 -14.77 1.43 20.58
CA GLY A 408 -14.49 0.07 20.13
C GLY A 408 -14.33 -0.05 18.61
N LYS A 409 -14.36 -1.31 18.17
CA LYS A 409 -14.12 -1.74 16.79
C LYS A 409 -15.32 -1.45 15.89
N VAL A 410 -15.04 -0.98 14.69
CA VAL A 410 -16.00 -0.73 13.62
C VAL A 410 -15.58 -1.58 12.43
N ILE A 411 -16.37 -2.61 12.14
CA ILE A 411 -16.12 -3.58 11.07
C ILE A 411 -17.27 -3.49 10.07
N PRO A 412 -17.04 -2.96 8.86
CA PRO A 412 -18.06 -2.96 7.81
C PRO A 412 -18.42 -4.39 7.39
N PRO A 413 -19.70 -4.68 7.12
CA PRO A 413 -20.10 -5.99 6.63
C PRO A 413 -19.55 -6.22 5.21
N LYS A 414 -19.23 -7.48 4.87
CA LYS A 414 -18.76 -7.86 3.51
C LYS A 414 -19.69 -7.32 2.41
N SER A 415 -21.00 -7.30 2.67
CA SER A 415 -22.01 -6.81 1.73
C SER A 415 -21.82 -5.36 1.30
N ALA A 416 -21.16 -4.53 2.12
CA ALA A 416 -20.88 -3.13 1.78
C ALA A 416 -19.92 -2.98 0.58
N TYR A 417 -19.13 -4.02 0.27
CA TYR A 417 -18.14 -4.00 -0.80
C TYR A 417 -18.62 -4.67 -2.10
N LEU A 418 -19.68 -5.49 -2.04
CA LEU A 418 -20.09 -6.39 -3.14
C LEU A 418 -20.34 -5.67 -4.47
N LYS A 419 -20.78 -4.41 -4.46
CA LYS A 419 -20.99 -3.63 -5.68
C LYS A 419 -19.69 -3.37 -6.43
N GLU A 420 -18.60 -3.11 -5.72
CA GLU A 420 -17.30 -2.77 -6.30
C GLU A 420 -16.32 -3.95 -6.36
N PHE A 421 -16.57 -4.96 -5.52
CA PHE A 421 -15.79 -6.18 -5.36
C PHE A 421 -16.76 -7.38 -5.36
N PRO A 422 -17.27 -7.78 -6.53
CA PRO A 422 -18.30 -8.79 -6.62
C PRO A 422 -17.69 -10.19 -6.46
N ASP A 423 -18.50 -11.16 -6.03
CA ASP A 423 -18.01 -12.49 -5.62
C ASP A 423 -17.38 -13.30 -6.77
N GLU A 424 -17.68 -12.99 -8.03
CA GLU A 424 -17.04 -13.64 -9.18
C GLU A 424 -15.54 -13.36 -9.25
N LEU A 425 -15.07 -12.25 -8.65
CA LEU A 425 -13.67 -11.86 -8.61
C LEU A 425 -12.97 -12.25 -7.30
N LYS A 426 -13.65 -12.98 -6.39
CA LYS A 426 -13.14 -13.27 -5.03
C LYS A 426 -11.77 -13.96 -5.03
N ASN A 427 -11.52 -14.85 -6.00
CA ASN A 427 -10.28 -15.62 -6.08
C ASN A 427 -9.10 -14.82 -6.66
N HIS A 428 -9.30 -13.57 -7.08
CA HIS A 428 -8.23 -12.75 -7.66
C HIS A 428 -7.37 -12.07 -6.58
N GLY A 429 -7.85 -12.01 -5.33
CA GLY A 429 -7.14 -11.40 -4.20
C GLY A 429 -6.86 -9.91 -4.45
N ALA A 430 -7.89 -9.07 -4.38
CA ALA A 430 -7.81 -7.65 -4.73
C ALA A 430 -6.91 -6.81 -3.81
N TYR A 431 -6.69 -7.27 -2.57
CA TYR A 431 -5.89 -6.60 -1.53
C TYR A 431 -6.42 -5.21 -1.16
N LEU A 432 -7.74 -5.04 -1.06
CA LEU A 432 -8.31 -3.80 -0.54
C LEU A 432 -7.80 -3.50 0.88
N GLY A 433 -7.39 -2.25 1.10
CA GLY A 433 -6.74 -1.84 2.34
C GLY A 433 -5.22 -2.01 2.32
N TYR A 434 -4.63 -2.25 1.14
CA TYR A 434 -3.17 -2.23 1.00
C TYR A 434 -2.58 -0.89 1.45
N ILE A 435 -3.28 0.19 1.13
CA ILE A 435 -3.07 1.51 1.70
C ILE A 435 -4.42 2.12 2.07
N VAL A 436 -4.44 2.87 3.18
CA VAL A 436 -5.58 3.67 3.61
C VAL A 436 -5.13 5.11 3.85
N SER A 437 -6.00 6.07 3.56
CA SER A 437 -5.75 7.49 3.76
C SER A 437 -7.07 8.24 3.91
N SER A 438 -7.02 9.56 4.07
CA SER A 438 -8.22 10.42 4.06
C SER A 438 -7.96 11.72 3.31
N ILE A 439 -9.04 12.32 2.83
CA ILE A 439 -9.03 13.66 2.24
C ILE A 439 -10.11 14.52 2.89
N VAL A 440 -10.00 15.84 2.72
CA VAL A 440 -11.05 16.79 3.07
C VAL A 440 -11.63 17.34 1.77
N SER A 441 -12.91 17.06 1.53
CA SER A 441 -13.67 17.60 0.41
C SER A 441 -14.51 18.78 0.87
N ALA A 442 -14.53 19.87 0.08
CA ALA A 442 -15.42 21.00 0.33
C ALA A 442 -16.91 20.60 0.37
N TYR A 443 -17.30 19.56 -0.37
CA TYR A 443 -18.70 19.12 -0.48
C TYR A 443 -19.08 18.07 0.56
N TYR A 444 -18.26 17.03 0.73
CA TYR A 444 -18.58 15.88 1.60
C TYR A 444 -17.93 15.97 3.00
N GLY A 445 -17.03 16.93 3.24
CA GLY A 445 -16.17 16.91 4.41
C GLY A 445 -15.12 15.80 4.31
N GLN A 446 -14.81 15.14 5.43
CA GLN A 446 -13.80 14.09 5.46
C GLN A 446 -14.27 12.83 4.72
N LEU A 447 -13.47 12.39 3.75
CA LEU A 447 -13.65 11.13 3.03
C LEU A 447 -12.45 10.21 3.28
N TYR A 448 -12.69 8.90 3.23
CA TYR A 448 -11.66 7.89 3.38
C TYR A 448 -11.30 7.28 2.03
N LEU A 449 -10.04 6.92 1.89
CA LEU A 449 -9.48 6.29 0.69
C LEU A 449 -8.95 4.91 1.04
N ALA A 450 -9.10 3.96 0.12
CA ALA A 450 -8.43 2.67 0.22
C ALA A 450 -8.00 2.14 -1.14
N GLY A 451 -6.75 1.70 -1.19
CA GLY A 451 -6.14 1.07 -2.36
C GLY A 451 -6.34 -0.45 -2.39
N ALA A 452 -6.57 -0.98 -3.57
CA ALA A 452 -6.68 -2.41 -3.90
C ALA A 452 -5.83 -2.71 -5.13
N PRO A 453 -4.49 -2.72 -5.01
CA PRO A 453 -3.57 -2.70 -6.15
C PRO A 453 -3.57 -3.99 -6.99
N ARG A 454 -4.20 -5.06 -6.49
CA ARG A 454 -4.37 -6.32 -7.23
C ARG A 454 -5.76 -6.51 -7.81
N PHE A 455 -6.69 -5.58 -7.57
CA PHE A 455 -8.05 -5.67 -8.11
C PHE A 455 -8.02 -5.86 -9.62
N ASN A 456 -8.67 -6.92 -10.10
CA ASN A 456 -8.69 -7.31 -11.51
C ASN A 456 -7.30 -7.33 -12.19
N HIS A 457 -6.24 -7.57 -11.40
CA HIS A 457 -4.84 -7.49 -11.79
C HIS A 457 -4.35 -6.12 -12.30
N THR A 458 -5.19 -5.09 -12.40
CA THR A 458 -4.80 -3.74 -12.85
C THR A 458 -4.70 -2.74 -11.70
N GLY A 459 -5.49 -2.94 -10.64
CA GLY A 459 -5.56 -2.10 -9.45
C GLY A 459 -6.81 -1.20 -9.41
N LYS A 460 -7.22 -0.82 -8.20
CA LYS A 460 -8.37 0.08 -7.94
C LYS A 460 -8.11 0.91 -6.68
N VAL A 461 -8.72 2.09 -6.61
CA VAL A 461 -8.84 2.90 -5.40
C VAL A 461 -10.31 3.19 -5.17
N ILE A 462 -10.80 3.01 -3.95
CA ILE A 462 -12.17 3.41 -3.56
C ILE A 462 -12.14 4.63 -2.65
N ILE A 463 -13.13 5.48 -2.81
CA ILE A 463 -13.39 6.65 -1.98
C ILE A 463 -14.74 6.46 -1.31
N PHE A 464 -14.76 6.53 0.01
CA PHE A 464 -15.92 6.11 0.79
C PHE A 464 -16.12 6.93 2.07
N THR A 465 -17.33 6.85 2.60
CA THR A 465 -17.66 7.29 3.95
C THR A 465 -17.78 6.06 4.86
N LEU A 466 -17.40 6.21 6.14
CA LEU A 466 -17.52 5.17 7.14
C LEU A 466 -18.03 5.77 8.45
N THR A 467 -19.22 5.35 8.85
CA THR A 467 -19.84 5.73 10.13
C THR A 467 -19.41 4.80 11.26
N ASN A 468 -19.58 5.24 12.52
CA ASN A 468 -19.24 4.44 13.70
C ASN A 468 -20.13 3.22 13.93
N SER A 469 -21.27 3.12 13.25
CA SER A 469 -22.10 1.91 13.23
C SER A 469 -21.60 0.85 12.24
N GLY A 470 -20.53 1.13 11.48
CA GLY A 470 -20.00 0.23 10.46
C GLY A 470 -20.67 0.36 9.09
N ASN A 471 -21.57 1.33 8.91
CA ASN A 471 -22.13 1.60 7.59
C ASN A 471 -21.06 2.29 6.72
N LEU A 472 -20.64 1.59 5.66
CA LEU A 472 -19.69 2.03 4.66
C LEU A 472 -20.41 2.26 3.34
N THR A 473 -20.22 3.45 2.76
CA THR A 473 -20.78 3.80 1.44
C THR A 473 -19.66 4.24 0.50
N ILE A 474 -19.47 3.49 -0.58
CA ILE A 474 -18.51 3.84 -1.64
C ILE A 474 -19.14 4.89 -2.55
N LEU A 475 -18.48 6.05 -2.67
CA LEU A 475 -18.93 7.19 -3.47
C LEU A 475 -18.31 7.14 -4.87
N HIS A 476 -17.02 6.85 -4.95
CA HIS A 476 -16.25 6.84 -6.19
C HIS A 476 -15.26 5.67 -6.21
N SER A 477 -14.91 5.23 -7.42
CA SER A 477 -13.89 4.22 -7.68
C SER A 477 -12.99 4.68 -8.82
N LEU A 478 -11.68 4.68 -8.62
CA LEU A 478 -10.68 4.93 -9.63
C LEU A 478 -10.03 3.60 -10.03
N ILE A 479 -9.89 3.32 -11.32
CA ILE A 479 -9.46 2.01 -11.81
C ILE A 479 -8.16 2.17 -12.58
N GLY A 480 -7.18 1.30 -12.29
CA GLY A 480 -5.92 1.23 -13.01
C GLY A 480 -6.11 0.62 -14.39
N GLU A 481 -5.39 1.12 -15.38
CA GLU A 481 -5.54 0.72 -16.78
C GLU A 481 -4.67 -0.50 -17.16
N GLN A 482 -3.47 -0.60 -16.59
CA GLN A 482 -2.47 -1.59 -17.01
C GLN A 482 -2.37 -2.75 -16.02
N ILE A 483 -2.43 -3.96 -16.55
CA ILE A 483 -2.23 -5.20 -15.79
C ILE A 483 -0.84 -5.23 -15.14
N GLY A 484 -0.78 -5.65 -13.88
CA GLY A 484 0.45 -5.74 -13.10
C GLY A 484 1.02 -4.39 -12.66
N SER A 485 0.39 -3.26 -13.02
CA SER A 485 0.94 -1.92 -12.71
C SER A 485 0.92 -1.57 -11.22
N TYR A 486 0.12 -2.32 -10.44
CA TYR A 486 -0.03 -2.15 -9.00
C TYR A 486 -0.62 -0.78 -8.62
N TYR A 487 -1.54 -0.28 -9.47
CA TYR A 487 -2.22 1.01 -9.30
C TYR A 487 -3.00 1.09 -7.99
N GLY A 488 -2.81 2.16 -7.23
CA GLY A 488 -3.44 2.35 -5.92
C GLY A 488 -2.67 1.70 -4.77
N SER A 489 -1.38 1.39 -4.95
CA SER A 489 -0.53 0.87 -3.87
C SER A 489 0.04 1.96 -2.96
N GLU A 490 0.14 3.19 -3.46
CA GLU A 490 0.53 4.38 -2.71
C GLU A 490 -0.41 5.54 -3.08
N LEU A 491 -0.81 6.35 -2.09
CA LEU A 491 -1.74 7.46 -2.21
C LEU A 491 -1.17 8.68 -1.50
N ALA A 492 -1.21 9.84 -2.15
CA ALA A 492 -0.82 11.10 -1.53
C ALA A 492 -1.88 12.16 -1.81
N PRO A 493 -2.77 12.44 -0.84
CA PRO A 493 -3.57 13.67 -0.82
C PRO A 493 -2.68 14.90 -0.75
N LEU A 494 -3.04 15.95 -1.49
CA LEU A 494 -2.34 17.23 -1.52
C LEU A 494 -3.36 18.37 -1.51
N ASP A 495 -3.36 19.12 -0.41
CA ASP A 495 -3.90 20.47 -0.31
C ASP A 495 -2.78 21.41 -0.78
N GLN A 496 -2.93 21.97 -1.99
CA GLN A 496 -1.82 22.61 -2.69
C GLN A 496 -1.61 24.05 -2.20
N ASP A 497 -2.70 24.75 -1.88
CA ASP A 497 -2.69 26.17 -1.47
C ASP A 497 -2.93 26.40 0.03
N GLU A 498 -3.02 25.32 0.80
CA GLU A 498 -3.22 25.31 2.26
C GLU A 498 -4.53 25.94 2.73
N ASP A 499 -5.60 25.81 1.92
CA ASP A 499 -6.94 26.29 2.29
C ASP A 499 -7.70 25.34 3.24
N GLY A 500 -7.13 24.16 3.51
CA GLY A 500 -7.71 23.11 4.37
C GLY A 500 -8.57 22.09 3.61
N VAL A 501 -8.72 22.25 2.29
CA VAL A 501 -9.41 21.33 1.38
C VAL A 501 -8.36 20.62 0.52
N THR A 502 -8.56 19.34 0.27
CA THR A 502 -7.66 18.59 -0.62
C THR A 502 -7.95 18.94 -2.08
N ASP A 503 -6.98 19.52 -2.78
CA ASP A 503 -7.07 19.85 -4.21
C ASP A 503 -6.80 18.64 -5.12
N LEU A 504 -5.73 17.91 -4.81
CA LEU A 504 -5.21 16.85 -5.65
C LEU A 504 -5.13 15.53 -4.87
N LEU A 505 -5.45 14.44 -5.56
CA LEU A 505 -5.18 13.08 -5.11
C LEU A 505 -4.20 12.43 -6.08
N LEU A 506 -3.03 12.07 -5.58
CA LEU A 506 -2.04 11.33 -6.34
C LEU A 506 -2.17 9.83 -6.06
N VAL A 507 -2.16 9.05 -7.15
CA VAL A 507 -2.32 7.59 -7.11
C VAL A 507 -1.16 6.93 -7.85
N ALA A 508 -0.34 6.16 -7.15
CA ALA A 508 0.81 5.52 -7.76
C ALA A 508 0.50 4.13 -8.36
N ALA A 509 1.22 3.81 -9.42
CA ALA A 509 1.33 2.51 -10.06
C ALA A 509 2.83 2.21 -10.26
N PRO A 510 3.56 1.85 -9.20
CA PRO A 510 5.01 1.72 -9.24
C PRO A 510 5.50 0.60 -10.17
N MET A 511 4.68 -0.40 -10.46
CA MET A 511 5.03 -1.48 -11.38
C MET A 511 4.57 -1.18 -12.82
N PHE A 512 4.14 0.05 -13.12
CA PHE A 512 3.75 0.42 -14.48
C PHE A 512 4.90 0.18 -15.46
N PHE A 513 4.62 -0.67 -16.43
CA PHE A 513 5.55 -1.14 -17.44
C PHE A 513 5.46 -0.27 -18.68
N SER A 514 6.59 0.33 -19.08
CA SER A 514 6.68 1.07 -20.33
C SER A 514 8.08 0.99 -20.91
N LYS A 515 8.18 1.00 -22.25
CA LYS A 515 9.44 0.90 -22.99
C LYS A 515 10.32 -0.31 -22.59
N GLY A 516 9.70 -1.40 -22.15
CA GLY A 516 10.40 -2.64 -21.78
C GLY A 516 10.81 -2.75 -20.30
N TRP A 517 10.44 -1.80 -19.44
CA TRP A 517 10.91 -1.73 -18.05
C TRP A 517 9.79 -1.33 -17.07
N GLU A 518 9.91 -1.75 -15.80
CA GLU A 518 9.03 -1.32 -14.68
C GLU A 518 9.36 0.11 -14.25
N ARG A 519 8.95 1.09 -15.05
CA ARG A 519 9.29 2.50 -14.82
C ARG A 519 8.45 3.14 -13.73
N GLY A 520 7.24 2.65 -13.50
CA GLY A 520 6.31 3.27 -12.56
C GLY A 520 5.68 4.56 -13.12
N LYS A 521 4.53 4.91 -12.55
CA LYS A 521 3.73 6.09 -12.94
C LYS A 521 2.94 6.58 -11.73
N VAL A 522 2.77 7.88 -11.60
CA VAL A 522 1.87 8.48 -10.60
C VAL A 522 0.80 9.28 -11.32
N TYR A 523 -0.47 8.95 -11.11
CA TYR A 523 -1.61 9.63 -11.69
C TYR A 523 -2.03 10.79 -10.79
N ILE A 524 -2.44 11.91 -11.39
CA ILE A 524 -2.88 13.11 -10.69
C ILE A 524 -4.37 13.28 -10.96
N TYR A 525 -5.16 13.22 -9.88
CA TYR A 525 -6.59 13.50 -9.94
C TYR A 525 -6.88 14.82 -9.24
N ARG A 526 -7.61 15.71 -9.92
CA ARG A 526 -8.13 16.93 -9.33
C ARG A 526 -9.47 16.68 -8.69
N LEU A 527 -9.64 17.16 -7.46
CA LEU A 527 -10.92 17.13 -6.76
C LEU A 527 -11.74 18.37 -7.17
N SER A 528 -12.90 18.14 -7.75
CA SER A 528 -13.84 19.21 -8.09
C SER A 528 -14.57 19.72 -6.84
N GLN A 529 -15.14 20.92 -6.92
CA GLN A 529 -15.98 21.47 -5.84
C GLN A 529 -17.22 20.61 -5.56
N GLN A 530 -17.65 19.78 -6.51
CA GLN A 530 -18.76 18.83 -6.35
C GLN A 530 -18.30 17.47 -5.78
N GLY A 531 -17.01 17.31 -5.45
CA GLY A 531 -16.44 16.10 -4.87
C GLY A 531 -16.10 15.00 -5.88
N HIS A 532 -16.02 15.32 -7.18
CA HIS A 532 -15.63 14.37 -8.22
C HIS A 532 -14.12 14.41 -8.46
N PHE A 533 -13.56 13.27 -8.88
CA PHE A 533 -12.14 13.15 -9.19
C PHE A 533 -11.94 13.11 -10.71
N GLU A 534 -11.23 14.08 -11.25
CA GLU A 534 -10.95 14.21 -12.67
C GLU A 534 -9.46 13.96 -12.92
N LEU A 535 -9.12 13.07 -13.86
CA LEU A 535 -7.73 12.80 -14.21
C LEU A 535 -7.14 14.03 -14.91
N GLU A 536 -6.21 14.72 -14.24
CA GLU A 536 -5.55 15.91 -14.77
C GLU A 536 -4.28 15.55 -15.56
N GLY A 537 -3.57 14.52 -15.12
CA GLY A 537 -2.33 14.09 -15.77
C GLY A 537 -1.60 12.99 -15.03
N PHE A 538 -0.31 12.87 -15.30
CA PHE A 538 0.55 11.89 -14.64
C PHE A 538 1.99 12.38 -14.55
N LEU A 539 2.71 11.85 -13.57
CA LEU A 539 4.16 12.00 -13.38
C LEU A 539 4.86 10.71 -13.80
N GLU A 540 5.98 10.87 -14.49
CA GLU A 540 6.87 9.79 -14.91
C GLU A 540 8.31 10.11 -14.50
N PRO A 541 9.16 9.10 -14.25
CA PRO A 541 10.57 9.32 -13.96
C PRO A 541 11.34 9.79 -15.20
N SER A 542 12.60 10.17 -14.99
CA SER A 542 13.50 10.61 -16.07
C SER A 542 13.54 9.60 -17.22
N ALA A 543 13.72 10.05 -18.47
CA ALA A 543 13.69 9.17 -19.64
C ALA A 543 14.70 8.00 -19.56
N GLU A 544 15.79 8.17 -18.81
CA GLU A 544 16.88 7.20 -18.63
C GLU A 544 16.61 6.20 -17.50
N ALA A 545 15.64 6.47 -16.62
CA ALA A 545 15.29 5.59 -15.50
C ALA A 545 14.76 4.23 -15.99
N LEU A 546 15.43 3.15 -15.61
CA LEU A 546 15.05 1.77 -15.90
C LEU A 546 14.69 1.05 -14.60
N ASN A 547 13.62 0.25 -14.62
CA ASN A 547 13.11 -0.50 -13.46
C ASN A 547 13.06 0.33 -12.17
N SER A 548 12.72 1.61 -12.27
CA SER A 548 12.87 2.55 -11.16
C SER A 548 11.83 2.35 -10.06
N ARG A 549 10.69 1.74 -10.41
CA ARG A 549 9.49 1.66 -9.56
C ARG A 549 9.09 3.01 -8.98
N PHE A 550 9.11 4.03 -9.84
CA PHE A 550 8.70 5.39 -9.47
C PHE A 550 7.29 5.41 -8.91
N GLY A 551 7.10 6.02 -7.75
CA GLY A 551 5.82 5.99 -7.01
C GLY A 551 5.75 4.94 -5.92
N SER A 552 6.87 4.29 -5.56
CA SER A 552 6.89 3.28 -4.48
C SER A 552 6.68 3.88 -3.09
N ALA A 553 6.94 5.19 -2.93
CA ALA A 553 6.67 5.96 -1.73
C ALA A 553 6.39 7.41 -2.13
N MET A 554 5.46 8.08 -1.45
CA MET A 554 5.14 9.48 -1.70
C MET A 554 4.91 10.23 -0.39
N SER A 555 5.24 11.52 -0.39
CA SER A 555 4.87 12.42 0.71
C SER A 555 4.54 13.79 0.15
N SER A 556 3.42 14.36 0.61
CA SER A 556 3.20 15.81 0.52
C SER A 556 4.18 16.48 1.49
N LEU A 557 4.84 17.53 1.02
CA LEU A 557 5.78 18.34 1.78
C LEU A 557 5.22 19.76 1.90
N PRO A 558 5.50 20.48 3.01
CA PRO A 558 5.28 21.93 3.06
C PRO A 558 6.14 22.66 2.03
N ASP A 559 5.79 23.92 1.71
CA ASP A 559 6.51 24.77 0.75
C ASP A 559 8.02 24.87 1.06
N LEU A 560 8.83 24.20 0.25
CA LEU A 560 10.29 24.14 0.34
C LEU A 560 10.98 25.26 -0.43
N ASN A 561 10.27 25.93 -1.35
CA ASN A 561 10.89 26.90 -2.27
C ASN A 561 10.43 28.35 -2.06
N GLY A 562 9.42 28.57 -1.20
CA GLY A 562 8.84 29.86 -0.87
C GLY A 562 8.02 30.42 -2.04
N ASP A 563 7.24 29.59 -2.75
CA ASP A 563 6.28 30.04 -3.77
C ASP A 563 4.82 30.04 -3.30
N GLY A 564 4.56 29.57 -2.08
CA GLY A 564 3.24 29.49 -1.47
C GLY A 564 2.48 28.21 -1.79
N TYR A 565 3.10 27.22 -2.43
CA TYR A 565 2.47 25.94 -2.72
C TYR A 565 3.23 24.78 -2.09
N ARG A 566 2.48 23.75 -1.69
CA ARG A 566 3.07 22.49 -1.21
C ARG A 566 3.74 21.71 -2.34
N GLU A 567 4.83 21.03 -2.00
CA GLU A 567 5.51 20.12 -2.91
C GLU A 567 5.13 18.65 -2.70
N LEU A 568 5.57 17.83 -3.66
CA LEU A 568 5.50 16.38 -3.60
C LEU A 568 6.88 15.78 -3.80
N VAL A 569 7.25 14.86 -2.92
CA VAL A 569 8.39 13.95 -3.14
C VAL A 569 7.89 12.56 -3.53
N VAL A 570 8.56 11.98 -4.53
CA VAL A 570 8.27 10.63 -5.03
C VAL A 570 9.54 9.77 -5.01
N GLY A 571 9.43 8.59 -4.40
CA GLY A 571 10.49 7.60 -4.32
C GLY A 571 10.55 6.66 -5.53
N ALA A 572 11.76 6.33 -5.96
CA ALA A 572 12.07 5.40 -7.03
C ALA A 572 13.21 4.45 -6.59
N PRO A 573 12.95 3.57 -5.60
CA PRO A 573 14.00 2.83 -4.89
C PRO A 573 14.79 1.85 -5.75
N LEU A 574 14.28 1.44 -6.91
CA LEU A 574 14.96 0.47 -7.75
C LEU A 574 15.76 1.10 -8.90
N GLU A 575 15.70 2.42 -9.03
CA GLU A 575 16.41 3.14 -10.09
C GLU A 575 17.93 2.96 -9.99
N ASN A 576 18.61 3.02 -11.13
CA ASN A 576 20.08 2.95 -11.23
C ASN A 576 20.68 1.67 -10.62
N ASP A 577 20.08 0.52 -10.95
CA ASP A 577 20.46 -0.80 -10.42
C ASP A 577 20.33 -0.87 -8.90
N HIS A 578 19.10 -0.65 -8.41
CA HIS A 578 18.74 -0.75 -7.00
C HIS A 578 19.45 0.26 -6.08
N ARG A 579 20.16 1.27 -6.61
CA ARG A 579 20.69 2.39 -5.82
C ARG A 579 19.56 3.24 -5.27
N GLY A 580 18.55 3.48 -6.11
CA GLY A 580 17.36 4.24 -5.80
C GLY A 580 17.54 5.75 -5.99
N ALA A 581 16.42 6.45 -6.16
CA ALA A 581 16.36 7.89 -6.36
C ALA A 581 15.12 8.47 -5.68
N ILE A 582 15.13 9.79 -5.50
CA ILE A 582 13.94 10.57 -5.17
C ILE A 582 13.75 11.69 -6.21
N TYR A 583 12.50 12.06 -6.42
CA TYR A 583 12.09 13.12 -7.33
C TYR A 583 11.29 14.14 -6.54
N LEU A 584 11.64 15.42 -6.69
CA LEU A 584 10.92 16.51 -6.07
C LEU A 584 10.17 17.27 -7.16
N PHE A 585 8.86 17.28 -7.03
CA PHE A 585 7.97 17.94 -7.96
C PHE A 585 7.56 19.29 -7.38
N TYR A 586 8.21 20.32 -7.89
CA TYR A 586 7.69 21.68 -7.87
C TYR A 586 6.69 21.84 -9.03
N SER A 587 6.18 23.05 -9.26
CA SER A 587 5.47 23.36 -10.52
C SER A 587 6.29 23.07 -11.80
N GLN A 588 7.59 22.72 -11.68
CA GLN A 588 8.43 22.12 -12.72
C GLN A 588 9.31 20.97 -12.15
N HIS A 589 9.49 19.92 -12.95
CA HIS A 589 10.12 18.64 -12.57
C HIS A 589 11.62 18.73 -12.29
N ASN A 590 12.10 18.14 -11.20
CA ASN A 590 13.53 17.83 -11.02
C ASN A 590 13.78 16.51 -10.28
N ALA A 591 14.73 15.72 -10.77
CA ALA A 591 15.20 14.47 -10.16
C ALA A 591 16.47 14.73 -9.35
N VAL A 592 16.60 14.10 -8.18
CA VAL A 592 17.77 14.26 -7.31
C VAL A 592 18.40 12.89 -7.03
N ASP A 593 19.59 12.65 -7.60
CA ASP A 593 20.41 11.46 -7.34
C ASP A 593 21.38 11.74 -6.18
N ILE A 594 21.35 10.91 -5.13
CA ILE A 594 22.16 11.09 -3.92
C ILE A 594 23.03 9.86 -3.63
N SER A 595 24.33 10.09 -3.82
CA SER A 595 25.50 9.36 -3.31
C SER A 595 25.76 7.90 -3.77
N PRO A 596 27.02 7.56 -4.11
CA PRO A 596 27.44 6.19 -4.36
C PRO A 596 27.43 5.34 -3.06
N GLY A 597 26.75 4.19 -3.09
CA GLY A 597 26.84 3.14 -2.07
C GLY A 597 25.58 2.88 -1.24
N LEU A 598 24.49 3.64 -1.44
CA LEU A 598 23.17 3.31 -0.90
C LEU A 598 22.44 2.33 -1.84
N GLN A 599 21.49 1.58 -1.27
CA GLN A 599 20.58 0.70 -2.00
C GLN A 599 19.15 0.96 -1.51
N TYR A 600 18.18 0.88 -2.41
CA TYR A 600 16.76 1.17 -2.15
C TYR A 600 16.52 2.57 -1.57
N PHE A 601 17.37 3.54 -1.94
CA PHE A 601 17.17 4.93 -1.54
C PHE A 601 15.86 5.47 -2.11
N GLY A 602 15.01 6.06 -1.27
CA GLY A 602 13.67 6.50 -1.68
C GLY A 602 12.57 5.46 -1.47
N ARG A 603 12.85 4.36 -0.76
CA ARG A 603 11.82 3.36 -0.40
C ARG A 603 10.78 3.86 0.62
N SER A 604 11.09 4.92 1.34
CA SER A 604 10.20 5.65 2.23
C SER A 604 10.69 7.09 2.35
N VAL A 605 9.77 8.04 2.49
CA VAL A 605 10.05 9.48 2.48
C VAL A 605 9.13 10.19 3.48
N HIS A 606 9.64 11.19 4.18
CA HIS A 606 8.85 12.03 5.08
C HIS A 606 9.56 13.37 5.32
N GLY A 607 8.84 14.50 5.26
CA GLY A 607 9.42 15.83 5.50
C GLY A 607 8.36 16.82 5.94
N VAL A 608 8.32 17.13 7.23
CA VAL A 608 7.33 18.03 7.86
C VAL A 608 7.95 18.96 8.90
N MET A 609 9.25 18.82 9.16
CA MET A 609 9.93 19.46 10.27
C MET A 609 11.28 20.01 9.83
N ASP A 610 11.60 21.20 10.32
CA ASP A 610 12.96 21.72 10.34
C ASP A 610 13.76 20.91 11.36
N ILE A 611 14.74 20.12 10.92
CA ILE A 611 15.55 19.29 11.81
C ILE A 611 16.74 20.08 12.34
N ASN A 612 17.45 20.80 11.47
CA ASN A 612 18.72 21.46 11.79
C ASN A 612 18.57 22.83 12.50
N GLY A 613 17.35 23.37 12.58
CA GLY A 613 17.01 24.64 13.22
C GLY A 613 17.29 25.89 12.36
N ASP A 614 17.42 25.76 11.03
CA ASP A 614 17.71 26.87 10.12
C ASP A 614 16.44 27.60 9.60
N GLY A 615 15.26 27.14 10.01
CA GLY A 615 13.97 27.69 9.61
C GLY A 615 13.42 27.11 8.31
N LEU A 616 14.04 26.06 7.76
CA LEU A 616 13.58 25.35 6.56
C LEU A 616 13.20 23.91 6.90
N ILE A 617 12.18 23.38 6.22
CA ILE A 617 11.75 21.98 6.42
C ILE A 617 12.76 21.03 5.78
N ASP A 618 13.17 20.01 6.52
CA ASP A 618 14.14 19.01 6.05
C ASP A 618 13.45 17.72 5.60
N LEU A 619 14.14 16.93 4.76
CA LEU A 619 13.61 15.69 4.21
C LEU A 619 14.32 14.47 4.80
N SER A 620 13.56 13.46 5.22
CA SER A 620 14.05 12.16 5.66
C SER A 620 13.72 11.08 4.63
N VAL A 621 14.70 10.25 4.29
CA VAL A 621 14.58 9.22 3.25
C VAL A 621 15.12 7.88 3.74
N GLY A 622 14.33 6.81 3.61
CA GLY A 622 14.75 5.46 3.91
C GLY A 622 15.60 4.84 2.80
N ALA A 623 16.51 3.95 3.19
CA ALA A 623 17.33 3.11 2.32
C ALA A 623 17.61 1.76 3.03
N LEU A 624 18.17 0.78 2.34
CA LEU A 624 18.53 -0.50 2.95
C LEU A 624 19.69 -0.34 3.95
N GLY A 625 19.40 -0.51 5.24
CA GLY A 625 20.37 -0.37 6.33
C GLY A 625 20.74 1.08 6.65
N ALA A 626 19.95 2.05 6.16
CA ALA A 626 20.20 3.46 6.43
C ALA A 626 18.92 4.31 6.37
N ALA A 627 18.95 5.43 7.09
CA ALA A 627 18.05 6.56 6.90
C ALA A 627 18.90 7.80 6.62
N VAL A 628 18.47 8.61 5.65
CA VAL A 628 19.22 9.78 5.15
C VAL A 628 18.42 11.04 5.44
N LEU A 629 19.09 12.04 5.98
CA LEU A 629 18.55 13.38 6.20
C LEU A 629 19.15 14.31 5.16
N LEU A 630 18.27 15.02 4.46
CA LEU A 630 18.59 16.00 3.43
C LEU A 630 18.14 17.37 3.91
N TRP A 631 19.08 18.31 3.87
CA TRP A 631 18.86 19.65 4.40
C TRP A 631 18.25 20.54 3.33
N SER A 632 17.25 21.33 3.69
CA SER A 632 16.80 22.37 2.77
C SER A 632 17.81 23.53 2.72
N ARG A 633 17.77 24.31 1.64
CA ARG A 633 18.66 25.45 1.37
C ARG A 633 17.83 26.66 1.06
N SER A 634 18.27 27.81 1.57
CA SER A 634 17.57 29.06 1.35
C SER A 634 17.47 29.40 -0.15
N VAL A 635 16.27 29.80 -0.57
CA VAL A 635 15.98 30.26 -1.93
C VAL A 635 15.88 31.78 -1.93
N VAL A 636 16.62 32.40 -2.86
CA VAL A 636 16.56 33.84 -3.12
C VAL A 636 16.04 34.09 -4.54
N ARG A 637 15.21 35.11 -4.69
CA ARG A 637 14.73 35.62 -5.98
C ARG A 637 15.52 36.87 -6.35
N LEU A 638 16.13 36.82 -7.53
CA LEU A 638 16.87 37.92 -8.12
C LEU A 638 15.97 38.68 -9.10
N HIS A 639 15.75 39.97 -8.85
CA HIS A 639 15.10 40.89 -9.77
C HIS A 639 16.18 41.73 -10.46
N ILE A 640 16.27 41.62 -11.79
CA ILE A 640 17.26 42.34 -12.58
C ILE A 640 16.53 43.37 -13.45
N ALA A 641 16.87 44.65 -13.27
CA ALA A 641 16.44 45.74 -14.12
C ALA A 641 17.64 46.30 -14.89
N VAL A 642 17.45 46.58 -16.18
CA VAL A 642 18.49 47.17 -17.03
C VAL A 642 17.93 48.41 -17.69
N ASP A 643 18.48 49.56 -17.34
CA ASP A 643 18.14 50.86 -17.91
C ASP A 643 19.27 51.35 -18.81
N PHE A 644 18.93 52.08 -19.88
CA PHE A 644 19.92 52.63 -20.80
C PHE A 644 19.87 54.16 -20.82
N GLU A 645 21.04 54.79 -20.79
CA GLU A 645 21.19 56.25 -20.86
C GLU A 645 22.23 56.65 -21.92
N PRO A 646 21.85 57.38 -22.98
CA PRO A 646 20.48 57.77 -23.31
C PRO A 646 19.62 56.56 -23.69
N SER A 647 18.31 56.64 -23.42
CA SER A 647 17.35 55.55 -23.71
C SER A 647 17.23 55.20 -25.19
N LYS A 648 17.80 56.05 -26.08
CA LYS A 648 17.90 55.84 -27.51
C LYS A 648 19.26 56.33 -28.00
N ILE A 649 19.89 55.52 -28.85
CA ILE A 649 21.19 55.85 -29.46
C ILE A 649 20.97 56.83 -30.62
N ASN A 650 21.64 57.97 -30.58
CA ASN A 650 21.72 58.90 -31.70
C ASN A 650 23.05 58.72 -32.44
N VAL A 651 23.02 58.07 -33.60
CA VAL A 651 24.21 57.72 -34.40
C VAL A 651 24.97 58.95 -34.94
N PHE A 652 24.35 60.13 -34.90
CA PHE A 652 24.98 61.38 -35.30
C PHE A 652 25.70 62.10 -34.16
N ASN A 653 25.38 61.76 -32.91
CA ASN A 653 26.00 62.35 -31.74
C ASN A 653 27.14 61.44 -31.28
N LYS A 654 28.38 61.88 -31.47
CA LYS A 654 29.58 61.16 -31.03
C LYS A 654 30.07 61.78 -29.73
N ASP A 655 29.56 61.26 -28.64
CA ASP A 655 29.66 61.81 -27.29
C ASP A 655 30.81 61.20 -26.47
N CYS A 656 31.63 60.33 -27.06
CA CYS A 656 32.80 59.76 -26.40
C CYS A 656 33.95 59.47 -27.37
N VAL A 657 35.16 59.32 -26.81
CA VAL A 657 36.39 59.06 -27.56
C VAL A 657 37.03 57.76 -27.07
N ARG A 658 37.20 56.80 -27.97
CA ARG A 658 37.84 55.51 -27.67
C ARG A 658 38.87 55.17 -28.74
N GLY A 659 40.10 54.87 -28.31
CA GLY A 659 41.21 54.60 -29.24
C GLY A 659 41.53 55.77 -30.19
N GLY A 660 41.24 57.02 -29.79
CA GLY A 660 41.44 58.22 -30.60
C GLY A 660 40.38 58.49 -31.67
N LYS A 661 39.31 57.68 -31.75
CA LYS A 661 38.15 57.91 -32.63
C LYS A 661 36.94 58.37 -31.83
N GLU A 662 36.20 59.32 -32.39
CA GLU A 662 34.89 59.73 -31.87
C GLU A 662 33.83 58.68 -32.21
N VAL A 663 33.13 58.21 -31.17
CA VAL A 663 32.10 57.16 -31.22
C VAL A 663 30.88 57.56 -30.39
N THR A 664 29.75 56.88 -30.60
CA THR A 664 28.54 57.07 -29.80
C THR A 664 28.52 56.06 -28.66
N CYS A 665 28.43 56.55 -27.44
CA CYS A 665 28.35 55.74 -26.23
C CYS A 665 26.91 55.62 -25.73
N MET A 666 26.65 54.55 -25.00
CA MET A 666 25.45 54.39 -24.20
C MET A 666 25.85 53.76 -22.87
N ALA A 667 25.34 54.29 -21.77
CA ALA A 667 25.44 53.66 -20.47
C ALA A 667 24.29 52.65 -20.32
N ALA A 668 24.60 51.46 -19.82
CA ALA A 668 23.65 50.48 -19.32
C ALA A 668 23.78 50.45 -17.79
N LYS A 669 22.72 50.84 -17.09
CA LYS A 669 22.61 50.73 -15.63
C LYS A 669 21.94 49.41 -15.32
N VAL A 670 22.67 48.51 -14.66
CA VAL A 670 22.13 47.20 -14.22
C VAL A 670 21.87 47.30 -12.72
N CYS A 671 20.61 47.16 -12.33
CA CYS A 671 20.19 47.13 -10.93
C CYS A 671 19.73 45.71 -10.60
N VAL A 672 20.31 45.13 -9.55
CA VAL A 672 19.96 43.80 -9.06
C VAL A 672 19.38 43.93 -7.67
N THR A 673 18.13 43.52 -7.51
CA THR A 673 17.46 43.43 -6.21
C THR A 673 17.37 41.97 -5.80
N VAL A 674 17.87 41.65 -4.62
CA VAL A 674 17.82 40.30 -4.05
C VAL A 674 16.72 40.27 -3.00
N THR A 675 15.80 39.32 -3.14
CA THR A 675 14.73 39.09 -2.17
C THR A 675 14.81 37.64 -1.69
N ALA A 676 14.70 37.42 -0.38
CA ALA A 676 14.59 36.08 0.16
C ALA A 676 13.17 35.53 -0.12
N ARG A 677 13.07 34.30 -0.62
CA ARG A 677 11.79 33.58 -0.71
C ARG A 677 11.55 32.71 0.52
N THR A 678 12.61 32.14 1.06
CA THR A 678 12.58 31.30 2.25
C THR A 678 13.41 31.94 3.37
N ALA A 679 13.41 31.33 4.56
CA ALA A 679 14.28 31.75 5.65
C ALA A 679 15.76 31.76 5.21
N VAL A 680 16.49 32.82 5.57
CA VAL A 680 17.93 32.99 5.34
C VAL A 680 18.58 33.30 6.68
N ALA A 681 19.64 32.55 7.03
CA ALA A 681 20.42 32.84 8.23
C ALA A 681 21.20 34.17 8.09
N GLU A 682 21.04 35.08 9.05
CA GLU A 682 21.74 36.37 9.04
C GLU A 682 23.19 36.26 9.53
N PRO A 683 24.12 37.10 9.01
CA PRO A 683 24.13 37.80 7.73
C PRO A 683 25.06 37.10 6.72
N GLN A 684 24.55 36.80 5.52
CA GLN A 684 25.38 36.36 4.39
C GLN A 684 25.46 37.47 3.33
N GLU A 685 26.67 37.84 2.91
CA GLU A 685 26.88 38.59 1.67
C GLU A 685 26.50 37.70 0.48
N VAL A 686 25.56 38.14 -0.35
CA VAL A 686 25.23 37.44 -1.59
C VAL A 686 26.17 37.94 -2.69
N GLY A 687 27.18 37.14 -3.01
CA GLY A 687 28.07 37.38 -4.14
C GLY A 687 27.39 36.99 -5.45
N ILE A 688 27.04 37.96 -6.27
CA ILE A 688 26.46 37.71 -7.60
C ILE A 688 27.55 37.84 -8.65
N LEU A 689 27.74 36.78 -9.42
CA LEU A 689 28.73 36.71 -10.48
C LEU A 689 28.05 36.97 -11.82
N CYS A 690 28.08 38.23 -12.28
CA CYS A 690 27.52 38.61 -13.57
C CYS A 690 28.61 38.58 -14.65
N SER A 691 28.37 37.85 -15.73
CA SER A 691 29.20 37.89 -16.94
C SER A 691 28.46 38.66 -18.02
N ILE A 692 28.99 39.81 -18.42
CA ILE A 692 28.47 40.58 -19.55
C ILE A 692 29.39 40.33 -20.74
N PRO A 693 28.98 39.55 -21.75
CA PRO A 693 29.83 39.30 -22.91
C PRO A 693 30.13 40.62 -23.64
N THR A 694 31.42 40.90 -23.86
CA THR A 694 31.89 41.99 -24.73
C THR A 694 31.69 41.57 -26.19
N ILE A 695 30.93 42.36 -26.95
CA ILE A 695 30.92 42.24 -28.42
C ILE A 695 32.03 43.17 -28.90
N LEU A 696 33.14 42.60 -29.35
CA LEU A 696 34.22 43.33 -30.04
C LEU A 696 33.96 43.32 -31.55
N GLU A 697 34.37 44.42 -32.20
CA GLU A 697 34.15 44.79 -33.59
C GLU A 697 34.32 43.63 -34.60
N LEU A 698 33.32 43.45 -35.47
CA LEU A 698 33.50 42.78 -36.77
C LEU A 698 33.54 43.85 -37.86
N GLY A 699 34.74 44.36 -38.12
CA GLY A 699 35.03 45.00 -39.39
C GLY A 699 34.86 43.98 -40.52
N PHE A 700 34.17 44.37 -41.59
CA PHE A 700 33.97 43.61 -42.81
C PHE A 700 35.24 42.84 -43.25
N ILE A 701 35.30 41.52 -43.02
CA ILE A 701 36.12 40.59 -43.81
C ILE A 701 35.31 39.30 -44.03
N SER A 702 35.21 38.94 -45.31
CA SER A 702 34.59 37.74 -45.86
C SER A 702 35.02 36.45 -45.14
N ARG A 703 34.01 35.58 -44.91
CA ARG A 703 34.08 34.12 -44.67
C ARG A 703 35.02 33.64 -43.55
N SER A 704 34.37 33.07 -42.53
CA SER A 704 34.93 32.16 -41.54
C SER A 704 35.90 32.79 -40.54
N LEU A 705 35.48 32.96 -39.27
CA LEU A 705 36.18 32.41 -38.09
C LEU A 705 35.55 32.87 -36.76
N TYR A 706 35.58 31.93 -35.81
CA TYR A 706 35.64 32.02 -34.34
C TYR A 706 35.74 33.42 -33.68
N LEU A 707 34.89 33.64 -32.66
CA LEU A 707 35.02 34.73 -31.69
C LEU A 707 35.57 34.18 -30.36
N CYS A 708 36.74 34.66 -29.93
CA CYS A 708 37.23 34.53 -28.55
C CYS A 708 36.48 35.52 -27.64
N ILE A 709 35.84 35.00 -26.58
CA ILE A 709 35.16 35.82 -25.56
C ILE A 709 36.15 36.07 -24.42
N PHE A 710 36.45 37.34 -24.12
CA PHE A 710 37.04 37.73 -22.83
C PHE A 710 35.90 38.20 -21.92
N SER A 711 35.62 37.43 -20.86
CA SER A 711 34.72 37.85 -19.78
C SER A 711 35.45 38.76 -18.81
N GLN A 712 34.96 39.97 -18.58
CA GLN A 712 35.29 40.73 -17.37
C GLN A 712 34.38 40.23 -16.25
N LEU A 713 34.95 39.57 -15.24
CA LEU A 713 34.23 39.24 -14.01
C LEU A 713 34.06 40.52 -13.18
N LEU A 714 32.82 40.91 -12.91
CA LEU A 714 32.48 41.91 -11.91
C LEU A 714 31.87 41.18 -10.71
N GLY A 715 32.50 41.30 -9.54
CA GLY A 715 31.93 40.83 -8.27
C GLY A 715 30.97 41.88 -7.73
N LEU A 716 29.69 41.51 -7.56
CA LEU A 716 28.67 42.36 -6.95
C LEU A 716 28.38 41.84 -5.53
N THR A 717 28.49 42.73 -4.53
CA THR A 717 28.12 42.43 -3.13
C THR A 717 26.93 43.31 -2.71
N GLY A 718 25.96 42.69 -2.04
CA GLY A 718 24.82 43.38 -1.43
C GLY A 718 24.36 42.60 -0.20
N GLY A 719 24.04 43.31 0.89
CA GLY A 719 23.61 42.72 2.16
C GLY A 719 22.10 42.56 2.24
N LEU A 720 21.62 41.45 2.81
CA LEU A 720 20.21 41.22 3.17
C LEU A 720 20.02 41.50 4.67
N MET A 721 19.00 42.27 5.05
CA MET A 721 18.54 42.42 6.45
C MET A 721 17.08 41.99 6.59
N LYS A 722 16.70 41.44 7.76
CA LYS A 722 15.32 41.05 8.10
C LYS A 722 14.29 42.14 7.82
N GLY A 723 13.29 41.80 7.01
CA GLY A 723 12.09 42.61 6.83
C GLY A 723 12.28 43.94 6.10
N GLY A 724 13.39 44.14 5.39
CA GLY A 724 13.66 45.38 4.67
C GLY A 724 14.28 45.14 3.30
N THR A 725 13.80 45.90 2.31
CA THR A 725 14.51 46.13 1.05
C THR A 725 15.91 46.67 1.35
N ALA A 726 16.96 45.95 0.95
CA ALA A 726 18.32 46.48 0.97
C ALA A 726 18.44 47.63 -0.06
N PRO A 727 19.21 48.70 0.23
CA PRO A 727 19.38 49.83 -0.69
C PRO A 727 20.03 49.37 -2.00
N GLU A 728 19.49 49.86 -3.12
CA GLU A 728 19.89 49.55 -4.50
C GLU A 728 21.40 49.72 -4.76
N PRO A 729 22.20 48.66 -4.98
CA PRO A 729 23.51 48.81 -5.58
C PRO A 729 23.33 48.86 -7.11
N CYS A 730 23.09 50.05 -7.65
CA CYS A 730 23.06 50.24 -9.10
C CYS A 730 24.43 50.67 -9.64
N TRP A 731 24.90 49.99 -10.68
CA TRP A 731 26.20 50.27 -11.32
C TRP A 731 26.00 50.69 -12.78
N MET A 732 26.84 51.61 -13.26
CA MET A 732 26.80 52.17 -14.61
C MET A 732 27.88 51.53 -15.50
N LEU A 733 27.48 50.84 -16.57
CA LEU A 733 28.37 50.23 -17.57
C LEU A 733 28.28 50.99 -18.89
N LEU A 734 29.36 51.67 -19.31
CA LEU A 734 29.44 52.35 -20.61
C LEU A 734 29.77 51.34 -21.74
N LYS A 735 28.98 51.29 -22.83
CA LYS A 735 29.24 50.42 -23.99
C LYS A 735 28.85 51.04 -25.35
N ASP A 736 29.68 50.77 -26.38
CA ASP A 736 29.69 51.40 -27.72
C ASP A 736 28.83 50.67 -28.78
N LYS A 737 28.46 51.37 -29.86
CA LYS A 737 28.13 50.79 -31.17
C LYS A 737 29.05 51.38 -32.25
N HIS A 738 29.89 50.56 -32.87
CA HIS A 738 30.57 50.89 -34.13
C HIS A 738 29.69 50.43 -35.33
N PHE A 739 29.61 51.27 -36.36
CA PHE A 739 29.08 50.94 -37.70
C PHE A 739 30.23 50.68 -38.66
#